data_AF-A0A7Y3EY95-F1
#
_entry.id   AF-A0A7Y3EY95-F1
#
_cell.length_a   1.000
_cell.length_b   1.000
_cell.length_c   1.000
_cell.angle_alpha   90.00
_cell.angle_beta   90.00
_cell.angle_gamma   90.00
#
_symmetry.space_group_name_H-M   'P 1'
#
loop_
_entity.id
_entity.type
_entity.pdbx_description
1 polymer ?
#
loop_
_entity_poly.entity_id
_entity_poly.type
_entity_poly.pdbx_seq_one_letter_code
_entity_poly.pdbx_strand_id
1 'polypeptide(L)'
;MAPLEPQEKVLVSEEFLESAHGELTCSDCHGGDESAPDKESAHQGFDAHPSINNPQETCGECHEEIAETAPQSLHATLSTFATFLQKRTSADTWPDVDKGRERHCASCHASCGACHVSRPKYVGTGFVNGHVFSAQPDPVNQCAACHGSRVGNEFFGNRGQGDVHLRKYTMSCNDCHSGEEMHAAAPEDLENRYHLKEAVSCKDCHQDLQFGSVREHRIHHNKVQCQVCHSQTYTNCYSCHTGTDEDGIAYFVNNLDFEDMKIGFSPDRIPGNNYKFVLLRHVPVDPQVFDPYIKEGFPRFDVAPTWKRTSPHNIQRRTWQNVTCNNCHGQRNLYLSEDDLLDYEKKANFGLTVTDQQIPKKRARTMKVDTDLSGVMSSRVVDTKWLKENLGQEKLVIIDARNEADYEKGHIPGAINLNPNMGEGLRKDPYSESPLYLEEAEILAETFGEYGTAVDDHVVVYCDKGQNGGFLLSILDYAGAENISLLNGGIAAWNKAGYEITDEETEYEEKTFQISLKKSFVAGNDFVKANLDNPYAIIVDVRILQQSMGMVKHGLADKPGHIPGSVKLPVFALYEDHSGIKSPEELLFVLKERNIPKNKTIILTCNTGNWAGAAHFVFRYLGYPDVRVHDESWIGWNN
;
A
#
# COMPACT_ATOMS: atom_id res chain seq x y z
N MET A 1 -5.02 -8.18 -5.35
CA MET A 1 -6.19 -7.84 -6.19
C MET A 1 -7.17 -9.01 -6.11
N ALA A 2 -8.48 -8.76 -6.03
CA ALA A 2 -9.43 -9.87 -6.01
C ALA A 2 -9.38 -10.64 -7.35
N PRO A 3 -9.45 -11.98 -7.34
CA PRO A 3 -9.64 -12.73 -8.56
C PRO A 3 -10.99 -12.34 -9.19
N LEU A 4 -11.06 -12.36 -10.52
CA LEU A 4 -12.34 -12.27 -11.22
C LEU A 4 -13.16 -13.54 -10.97
N GLU A 5 -14.47 -13.39 -10.90
CA GLU A 5 -15.40 -14.51 -10.91
C GLU A 5 -15.29 -15.28 -12.23
N PRO A 6 -15.60 -16.60 -12.26
CA PRO A 6 -15.44 -17.42 -13.46
C PRO A 6 -16.10 -16.84 -14.71
N GLN A 7 -17.29 -16.25 -14.56
CA GLN A 7 -18.04 -15.64 -15.65
C GLN A 7 -17.39 -14.35 -16.17
N GLU A 8 -16.81 -13.52 -15.28
CA GLU A 8 -16.13 -12.27 -15.66
C GLU A 8 -14.86 -12.53 -16.49
N LYS A 9 -14.31 -13.75 -16.40
CA LYS A 9 -13.13 -14.14 -17.18
C LYS A 9 -13.43 -14.39 -18.66
N VAL A 10 -14.67 -14.71 -19.01
CA VAL A 10 -15.03 -15.24 -20.34
C VAL A 10 -16.19 -14.52 -21.01
N LEU A 11 -17.04 -13.82 -20.25
CA LEU A 11 -18.20 -13.15 -20.82
C LEU A 11 -17.80 -11.89 -21.58
N VAL A 12 -18.16 -11.86 -22.85
CA VAL A 12 -18.16 -10.64 -23.67
C VAL A 12 -19.43 -9.86 -23.35
N SER A 13 -19.29 -8.55 -23.14
CA SER A 13 -20.40 -7.66 -22.84
C SER A 13 -21.23 -7.35 -24.08
N GLU A 14 -22.51 -7.02 -23.89
CA GLU A 14 -23.34 -6.49 -24.98
C GLU A 14 -22.79 -5.15 -25.49
N GLU A 15 -22.20 -4.33 -24.62
CA GLU A 15 -21.56 -3.06 -24.98
C GLU A 15 -20.42 -3.25 -26.00
N PHE A 16 -19.64 -4.33 -25.89
CA PHE A 16 -18.60 -4.64 -26.87
C PHE A 16 -19.20 -4.83 -28.26
N LEU A 17 -20.33 -5.54 -28.38
CA LEU A 17 -21.00 -5.83 -29.66
C LEU A 17 -21.55 -4.56 -30.32
N GLU A 18 -21.77 -3.49 -29.57
CA GLU A 18 -22.19 -2.18 -30.07
C GLU A 18 -21.00 -1.26 -30.42
N SER A 19 -19.76 -1.70 -30.16
CA SER A 19 -18.55 -0.94 -30.42
C SER A 19 -18.00 -1.18 -31.83
N ALA A 20 -17.13 -0.28 -32.31
CA ALA A 20 -16.45 -0.46 -33.60
C ALA A 20 -15.62 -1.76 -33.67
N HIS A 21 -15.11 -2.25 -32.54
CA HIS A 21 -14.41 -3.54 -32.49
C HIS A 21 -15.36 -4.74 -32.52
N GLY A 22 -16.61 -4.58 -32.05
CA GLY A 22 -17.64 -5.60 -32.10
C GLY A 22 -18.27 -5.80 -33.47
N GLU A 23 -18.06 -4.87 -34.41
CA GLU A 23 -18.44 -5.01 -35.81
C GLU A 23 -17.52 -5.96 -36.59
N LEU A 24 -16.31 -6.23 -36.07
CA LEU A 24 -15.35 -7.18 -36.64
C LEU A 24 -15.72 -8.62 -36.23
N THR A 25 -15.36 -9.58 -37.08
CA THR A 25 -15.48 -10.99 -36.69
C THR A 25 -14.40 -11.33 -35.68
N CYS A 26 -14.67 -12.28 -34.78
CA CYS A 26 -13.66 -12.79 -33.85
C CYS A 26 -12.42 -13.29 -34.61
N SER A 27 -12.61 -13.87 -35.80
CA SER A 27 -11.56 -14.38 -36.67
C SER A 27 -10.69 -13.30 -37.31
N ASP A 28 -11.20 -12.08 -37.50
CA ASP A 28 -10.39 -10.97 -38.03
C ASP A 28 -9.26 -10.59 -37.06
N CYS A 29 -9.51 -10.68 -35.75
CA CYS A 29 -8.51 -10.36 -34.74
C CYS A 29 -7.76 -11.58 -34.23
N HIS A 30 -8.48 -12.68 -33.98
CA HIS A 30 -7.95 -13.86 -33.31
C HIS A 30 -7.68 -15.03 -34.25
N GLY A 31 -8.00 -14.94 -35.54
CA GLY A 31 -7.92 -16.08 -36.45
C GLY A 31 -8.92 -17.19 -36.12
N GLY A 32 -8.65 -18.40 -36.61
CA GLY A 32 -9.61 -19.52 -36.56
C GLY A 32 -10.45 -19.62 -37.84
N ASP A 33 -11.46 -20.48 -37.79
CA ASP A 33 -12.39 -20.73 -38.90
C ASP A 33 -13.84 -20.54 -38.44
N GLU A 34 -14.41 -19.37 -38.74
CA GLU A 34 -15.80 -19.03 -38.41
C GLU A 34 -16.84 -19.95 -39.08
N SER A 35 -16.46 -20.64 -40.16
CA SER A 35 -17.36 -21.52 -40.92
C SER A 35 -17.40 -22.95 -40.38
N ALA A 36 -16.52 -23.26 -39.42
CA ALA A 36 -16.35 -24.61 -38.90
C ALA A 36 -17.57 -25.06 -38.06
N PRO A 37 -17.96 -26.35 -38.14
CA PRO A 37 -19.20 -26.85 -37.54
C PRO A 37 -19.09 -27.13 -36.03
N ASP A 38 -17.88 -27.16 -35.48
CA ASP A 38 -17.63 -27.47 -34.08
C ASP A 38 -16.52 -26.59 -33.48
N LYS A 39 -16.46 -26.57 -32.14
CA LYS A 39 -15.52 -25.74 -31.39
C LYS A 39 -14.06 -26.06 -31.74
N GLU A 40 -13.70 -27.32 -31.91
CA GLU A 40 -12.30 -27.72 -32.07
C GLU A 40 -11.77 -27.25 -33.41
N SER A 41 -12.54 -27.48 -34.47
CA SER A 41 -12.22 -27.00 -35.82
C SER A 41 -12.29 -25.47 -35.94
N ALA A 42 -13.25 -24.81 -35.29
CA ALA A 42 -13.35 -23.34 -35.30
C ALA A 42 -12.14 -22.64 -34.66
N HIS A 43 -11.54 -23.26 -33.64
CA HIS A 43 -10.36 -22.71 -32.96
C HIS A 43 -9.02 -23.17 -33.58
N GLN A 44 -9.05 -23.89 -34.70
CA GLN A 44 -7.80 -24.25 -35.38
C GLN A 44 -7.13 -23.00 -35.93
N GLY A 45 -5.94 -22.65 -35.41
CA GLY A 45 -5.24 -21.41 -35.78
C GLY A 45 -5.69 -20.17 -35.00
N PHE A 46 -6.51 -20.34 -33.96
CA PHE A 46 -6.90 -19.26 -33.06
C PHE A 46 -5.72 -18.79 -32.20
N ASP A 47 -5.52 -17.48 -32.14
CA ASP A 47 -4.59 -16.78 -31.28
C ASP A 47 -5.34 -16.06 -30.15
N ALA A 48 -5.13 -16.50 -28.91
CA ALA A 48 -5.72 -15.88 -27.74
C ALA A 48 -5.15 -14.48 -27.42
N HIS A 49 -3.98 -14.14 -27.98
CA HIS A 49 -3.23 -12.92 -27.66
C HIS A 49 -2.64 -12.24 -28.92
N PRO A 50 -3.48 -11.87 -29.90
CA PRO A 50 -3.01 -11.36 -31.18
C PRO A 50 -2.23 -10.04 -31.05
N SER A 51 -2.58 -9.19 -30.08
CA SER A 51 -1.84 -7.96 -29.78
C SER A 51 -0.45 -8.18 -29.17
N ILE A 52 -0.13 -9.40 -28.74
CA ILE A 52 1.22 -9.79 -28.30
C ILE A 52 1.98 -10.35 -29.50
N ASN A 53 1.36 -11.26 -30.23
CA ASN A 53 2.04 -12.05 -31.25
C ASN A 53 2.23 -11.28 -32.57
N ASN A 54 1.20 -10.57 -33.03
CA ASN A 54 1.19 -9.87 -34.32
C ASN A 54 0.52 -8.48 -34.25
N PRO A 55 0.94 -7.57 -33.35
CA PRO A 55 0.26 -6.29 -33.13
C PRO A 55 0.11 -5.42 -34.38
N GLN A 56 1.10 -5.43 -35.29
CA GLN A 56 1.04 -4.66 -36.53
C GLN A 56 0.01 -5.22 -37.52
N GLU A 57 -0.08 -6.55 -37.64
CA GLU A 57 -1.03 -7.20 -38.55
C GLU A 57 -2.45 -7.07 -38.03
N THR A 58 -2.66 -7.25 -36.73
CA THR A 58 -4.00 -7.20 -36.12
C THR A 58 -4.52 -5.78 -35.94
N CYS A 59 -3.67 -4.83 -35.53
CA CYS A 59 -4.13 -3.49 -35.14
C CYS A 59 -3.64 -2.38 -36.08
N GLY A 60 -2.61 -2.62 -36.89
CA GLY A 60 -1.88 -1.57 -37.62
C GLY A 60 -2.70 -0.88 -38.71
N GLU A 61 -3.73 -1.52 -39.26
CA GLU A 61 -4.61 -0.88 -40.24
C GLU A 61 -5.40 0.30 -39.64
N CYS A 62 -5.75 0.21 -38.36
CA CYS A 62 -6.53 1.25 -37.65
C CYS A 62 -5.67 2.11 -36.71
N HIS A 63 -4.52 1.59 -36.26
CA HIS A 63 -3.65 2.18 -35.24
C HIS A 63 -2.18 2.24 -35.69
N GLU A 64 -1.94 2.57 -36.95
CA GLU A 64 -0.62 2.51 -37.63
C GLU A 64 0.54 3.07 -36.78
N GLU A 65 0.45 4.34 -36.36
CA GLU A 65 1.54 5.01 -35.62
C GLU A 65 1.86 4.36 -34.26
N ILE A 66 0.83 3.91 -33.54
CA ILE A 66 0.99 3.27 -32.22
C ILE A 66 1.48 1.83 -32.40
N ALA A 67 0.95 1.10 -33.38
CA ALA A 67 1.37 -0.27 -33.68
C ALA A 67 2.84 -0.34 -34.13
N GLU A 68 3.35 0.73 -34.77
CA GLU A 68 4.75 0.82 -35.17
C GLU A 68 5.71 1.03 -33.98
N THR A 69 5.29 1.81 -32.97
CA THR A 69 6.18 2.31 -31.89
C THR A 69 6.01 1.60 -30.55
N ALA A 70 4.81 1.13 -30.22
CA ALA A 70 4.51 0.46 -28.95
C ALA A 70 5.34 -0.81 -28.71
N PRO A 71 5.68 -1.66 -29.72
CA PRO A 71 6.53 -2.83 -29.51
C PRO A 71 7.94 -2.50 -28.99
N GLN A 72 8.43 -1.28 -29.24
CA GLN A 72 9.73 -0.79 -28.80
C GLN A 72 9.63 0.04 -27.52
N SER A 73 8.43 0.21 -26.96
CA SER A 73 8.22 0.95 -25.72
C SER A 73 8.85 0.26 -24.51
N LEU A 74 9.01 1.02 -23.41
CA LEU A 74 9.50 0.44 -22.16
C LEU A 74 8.57 -0.61 -21.57
N HIS A 75 7.25 -0.49 -21.77
CA HIS A 75 6.28 -1.46 -21.25
C HIS A 75 6.32 -2.78 -22.03
N ALA A 76 6.63 -2.74 -23.32
CA ALA A 76 6.75 -3.93 -24.17
C ALA A 76 8.13 -4.61 -24.04
N THR A 77 9.21 -3.83 -24.00
CA THR A 77 10.58 -4.37 -24.04
C THR A 77 11.19 -4.64 -22.66
N LEU A 78 10.76 -3.88 -21.64
CA LEU A 78 11.46 -3.77 -20.35
C LEU A 78 12.98 -3.55 -20.50
N SER A 79 13.43 -2.92 -21.59
CA SER A 79 14.85 -2.89 -22.01
C SER A 79 15.81 -2.48 -20.90
N THR A 80 15.42 -1.51 -20.08
CA THR A 80 16.25 -1.03 -18.96
C THR A 80 16.56 -2.10 -17.90
N PHE A 81 15.72 -3.12 -17.71
CA PHE A 81 16.02 -4.23 -16.81
C PHE A 81 17.21 -5.04 -17.30
N ALA A 82 17.24 -5.39 -18.58
CA ALA A 82 18.36 -6.08 -19.18
C ALA A 82 19.65 -5.24 -19.06
N THR A 83 19.57 -3.94 -19.37
CA THR A 83 20.71 -3.00 -19.23
C THR A 83 21.30 -3.00 -17.81
N PHE A 84 20.47 -3.02 -16.77
CA PHE A 84 20.96 -3.04 -15.38
C PHE A 84 21.53 -4.39 -14.95
N LEU A 85 20.92 -5.50 -15.40
CA LEU A 85 21.40 -6.84 -15.08
C LEU A 85 22.72 -7.13 -15.77
N GLN A 86 22.85 -6.79 -17.06
CA GLN A 86 24.08 -6.95 -17.85
C GLN A 86 25.29 -6.24 -17.25
N LYS A 87 25.08 -5.09 -16.60
CA LYS A 87 26.14 -4.38 -15.87
C LYS A 87 26.76 -5.28 -14.79
N ARG A 88 25.95 -6.10 -14.10
CA ARG A 88 26.37 -6.99 -13.01
C ARG A 88 26.90 -8.35 -13.49
N THR A 89 26.53 -8.81 -14.69
CA THR A 89 26.94 -10.11 -15.26
C THR A 89 28.28 -10.04 -15.99
N SER A 90 28.78 -11.18 -16.49
CA SER A 90 29.81 -11.27 -17.53
C SER A 90 29.21 -11.82 -18.84
N ALA A 91 30.01 -11.91 -19.90
CA ALA A 91 29.58 -12.60 -21.13
C ALA A 91 29.22 -14.07 -20.87
N ASP A 92 29.89 -14.71 -19.91
CA ASP A 92 29.67 -16.11 -19.56
C ASP A 92 28.43 -16.30 -18.68
N THR A 93 28.11 -15.36 -17.79
CA THR A 93 26.96 -15.49 -16.88
C THR A 93 25.66 -14.90 -17.44
N TRP A 94 25.73 -14.01 -18.44
CA TRP A 94 24.55 -13.35 -19.01
C TRP A 94 23.52 -14.33 -19.57
N PRO A 95 23.85 -15.36 -20.37
CA PRO A 95 22.83 -16.22 -20.98
C PRO A 95 21.89 -16.89 -19.95
N ASP A 96 22.44 -17.38 -18.83
CA ASP A 96 21.64 -18.03 -17.78
C ASP A 96 20.88 -17.02 -16.91
N VAL A 97 21.48 -15.85 -16.64
CA VAL A 97 20.79 -14.75 -15.97
C VAL A 97 19.63 -14.23 -16.82
N ASP A 98 19.82 -14.11 -18.13
CA ASP A 98 18.81 -13.63 -19.08
C ASP A 98 17.64 -14.61 -19.17
N LYS A 99 17.92 -15.92 -19.20
CA LYS A 99 16.89 -16.96 -19.06
C LYS A 99 16.05 -16.79 -17.78
N GLY A 100 16.70 -16.49 -16.66
CA GLY A 100 16.03 -16.14 -15.41
C GLY A 100 15.21 -14.84 -15.52
N ARG A 101 15.78 -13.79 -16.12
CA ARG A 101 15.08 -12.52 -16.36
C ARG A 101 13.82 -12.73 -17.21
N GLU A 102 13.91 -13.44 -18.33
CA GLU A 102 12.77 -13.71 -19.21
C GLU A 102 11.67 -14.47 -18.47
N ARG A 103 12.04 -15.52 -17.74
CA ARG A 103 11.05 -16.33 -17.04
C ARG A 103 10.37 -15.59 -15.88
N HIS A 104 11.10 -14.76 -15.16
CA HIS A 104 10.60 -14.15 -13.92
C HIS A 104 10.18 -12.69 -14.08
N CYS A 105 10.97 -11.89 -14.81
CA CYS A 105 10.76 -10.46 -14.96
C CYS A 105 9.89 -10.11 -16.18
N ALA A 106 9.93 -10.92 -17.25
CA ALA A 106 9.12 -10.63 -18.45
C ALA A 106 7.61 -10.89 -18.25
N SER A 107 7.22 -11.39 -17.08
CA SER A 107 5.81 -11.46 -16.64
C SER A 107 5.09 -10.11 -16.64
N CYS A 108 5.85 -9.01 -16.56
CA CYS A 108 5.35 -7.64 -16.60
C CYS A 108 5.31 -7.02 -18.01
N HIS A 109 5.72 -7.75 -19.07
CA HIS A 109 5.62 -7.25 -20.44
C HIS A 109 4.16 -6.97 -20.77
N ALA A 110 3.87 -5.74 -21.19
CA ALA A 110 2.53 -5.33 -21.55
C ALA A 110 2.32 -5.40 -23.06
N SER A 111 1.07 -5.56 -23.45
CA SER A 111 0.60 -5.48 -24.83
C SER A 111 -0.68 -4.67 -24.89
N CYS A 112 -1.13 -4.32 -26.10
CA CYS A 112 -2.37 -3.57 -26.28
C CYS A 112 -3.53 -4.28 -25.54
N GLY A 113 -3.68 -5.59 -25.71
CA GLY A 113 -4.72 -6.39 -25.03
C GLY A 113 -4.60 -6.38 -23.51
N ALA A 114 -3.39 -6.43 -22.94
CA ALA A 114 -3.19 -6.39 -21.49
C ALA A 114 -3.44 -5.00 -20.87
N CYS A 115 -3.35 -3.94 -21.67
CA CYS A 115 -3.57 -2.57 -21.23
C CYS A 115 -4.98 -2.06 -21.54
N HIS A 116 -5.66 -2.57 -22.56
CA HIS A 116 -6.90 -1.98 -23.06
C HIS A 116 -8.13 -2.89 -22.97
N VAL A 117 -7.94 -4.20 -22.77
CA VAL A 117 -9.06 -5.17 -22.90
C VAL A 117 -9.09 -6.22 -21.79
N SER A 118 -7.93 -6.63 -21.28
CA SER A 118 -7.81 -7.79 -20.40
C SER A 118 -6.89 -7.53 -19.22
N ARG A 119 -7.03 -8.36 -18.18
CA ARG A 119 -6.09 -8.36 -17.05
C ARG A 119 -4.79 -9.06 -17.43
N PRO A 120 -3.64 -8.57 -16.93
CA PRO A 120 -2.36 -9.25 -17.11
C PRO A 120 -2.37 -10.70 -16.58
N LYS A 121 -1.63 -11.59 -17.25
CA LYS A 121 -1.63 -13.03 -16.96
C LYS A 121 -1.35 -13.38 -15.50
N TYR A 122 -0.38 -12.72 -14.87
CA TYR A 122 0.07 -13.08 -13.51
C TYR A 122 -0.91 -12.66 -12.40
N VAL A 123 -1.94 -11.83 -12.67
CA VAL A 123 -3.02 -11.54 -11.70
C VAL A 123 -4.28 -12.36 -11.92
N GLY A 124 -4.22 -13.39 -12.76
CA GLY A 124 -5.39 -14.10 -13.25
C GLY A 124 -5.99 -13.34 -14.44
N THR A 125 -5.88 -13.96 -15.62
CA THR A 125 -6.46 -13.48 -16.88
C THR A 125 -7.97 -13.28 -16.77
N GLY A 126 -8.50 -12.52 -17.71
CA GLY A 126 -9.93 -12.28 -17.87
C GLY A 126 -10.19 -10.92 -18.47
N PHE A 127 -11.39 -10.70 -18.97
CA PHE A 127 -11.73 -9.46 -19.62
C PHE A 127 -12.00 -8.35 -18.60
N VAL A 128 -11.47 -7.17 -18.88
CA VAL A 128 -11.89 -5.94 -18.21
C VAL A 128 -13.14 -5.46 -18.94
N ASN A 129 -14.21 -5.21 -18.18
CA ASN A 129 -15.50 -4.74 -18.71
C ASN A 129 -16.06 -5.61 -19.85
N GLY A 130 -15.86 -6.93 -19.81
CA GLY A 130 -16.42 -7.83 -20.82
C GLY A 130 -15.93 -7.56 -22.25
N HIS A 131 -14.62 -7.44 -22.42
CA HIS A 131 -13.90 -7.31 -23.70
C HIS A 131 -14.08 -5.96 -24.40
N VAL A 132 -14.64 -4.96 -23.71
CA VAL A 132 -14.71 -3.59 -24.22
C VAL A 132 -13.31 -2.99 -24.29
N PHE A 133 -12.92 -2.54 -25.48
CA PHE A 133 -11.65 -1.86 -25.71
C PHE A 133 -11.72 -0.44 -25.15
N SER A 134 -10.92 -0.17 -24.11
CA SER A 134 -10.81 1.16 -23.53
C SER A 134 -9.54 1.85 -23.99
N ALA A 135 -9.68 3.05 -24.58
CA ALA A 135 -8.53 3.87 -24.96
C ALA A 135 -7.63 4.21 -23.75
N GLN A 136 -8.23 4.35 -22.56
CA GLN A 136 -7.50 4.54 -21.32
C GLN A 136 -7.56 3.26 -20.46
N PRO A 137 -6.40 2.69 -20.09
CA PRO A 137 -6.34 1.57 -19.16
C PRO A 137 -7.06 1.85 -17.83
N ASP A 138 -7.75 0.83 -17.32
CA ASP A 138 -8.30 0.82 -15.98
C ASP A 138 -7.16 0.87 -14.94
N PRO A 139 -7.15 1.88 -14.05
CA PRO A 139 -6.04 2.09 -13.14
C PRO A 139 -5.91 0.99 -12.10
N VAL A 140 -6.98 0.24 -11.81
CA VAL A 140 -6.96 -0.86 -10.86
C VAL A 140 -6.55 -2.16 -11.55
N ASN A 141 -7.33 -2.62 -12.51
CA ASN A 141 -7.23 -3.94 -13.13
C ASN A 141 -6.09 -4.08 -14.13
N GLN A 142 -5.58 -2.97 -14.66
CA GLN A 142 -4.50 -2.98 -15.66
C GLN A 142 -3.23 -2.33 -15.12
N CYS A 143 -3.27 -1.06 -14.69
CA CYS A 143 -2.08 -0.38 -14.17
C CYS A 143 -1.61 -0.96 -12.83
N ALA A 144 -2.50 -0.98 -11.82
CA ALA A 144 -2.16 -1.48 -10.49
C ALA A 144 -2.19 -3.01 -10.40
N ALA A 145 -2.60 -3.73 -11.43
CA ALA A 145 -2.19 -5.12 -11.56
C ALA A 145 -0.65 -5.17 -11.61
N CYS A 146 -0.04 -4.48 -12.59
CA CYS A 146 1.39 -4.58 -12.88
C CYS A 146 2.25 -3.82 -11.89
N HIS A 147 1.73 -2.72 -11.35
CA HIS A 147 2.46 -1.85 -10.45
C HIS A 147 1.91 -1.87 -9.01
N GLY A 148 1.01 -2.81 -8.68
CA GLY A 148 0.24 -2.81 -7.43
C GLY A 148 1.04 -2.95 -6.16
N SER A 149 2.08 -3.79 -6.17
CA SER A 149 2.86 -4.13 -4.97
C SER A 149 3.48 -2.92 -4.30
N ARG A 150 3.89 -1.92 -5.08
CA ARG A 150 4.50 -0.67 -4.60
C ARG A 150 3.68 0.56 -5.00
N VAL A 151 3.56 0.81 -6.30
CA VAL A 151 2.96 2.03 -6.85
C VAL A 151 1.46 2.10 -6.55
N GLY A 152 0.72 1.03 -6.86
CA GLY A 152 -0.73 1.00 -6.60
C GLY A 152 -1.04 1.15 -5.11
N ASN A 153 -0.30 0.42 -4.25
CA ASN A 153 -0.46 0.52 -2.81
C ASN A 153 -0.19 1.94 -2.27
N GLU A 154 0.81 2.64 -2.79
CA GLU A 154 1.11 4.02 -2.45
C GLU A 154 0.04 5.00 -2.98
N PHE A 155 -0.36 4.86 -4.24
CA PHE A 155 -1.30 5.75 -4.92
C PHE A 155 -2.69 5.71 -4.30
N PHE A 156 -3.15 4.51 -3.99
CA PHE A 156 -4.48 4.28 -3.44
C PHE A 156 -4.55 4.32 -1.91
N GLY A 157 -3.43 4.56 -1.24
CA GLY A 157 -3.40 4.67 0.22
C GLY A 157 -3.61 3.34 0.93
N ASN A 158 -3.16 2.24 0.32
CA ASN A 158 -2.95 0.97 1.02
C ASN A 158 -1.68 1.03 1.89
N ARG A 159 -0.85 2.06 1.65
CA ARG A 159 0.35 2.43 2.39
C ARG A 159 0.34 3.96 2.58
N GLY A 160 0.21 4.43 3.81
CA GLY A 160 0.07 5.85 4.14
C GLY A 160 -1.24 6.50 3.65
N GLN A 161 -1.18 7.77 3.27
CA GLN A 161 -2.37 8.59 2.99
C GLN A 161 -3.00 8.48 1.58
N GLY A 162 -2.35 7.79 0.64
CA GLY A 162 -2.73 7.82 -0.78
C GLY A 162 -2.37 9.15 -1.47
N ASP A 163 -2.29 9.19 -2.79
CA ASP A 163 -1.86 10.39 -3.52
C ASP A 163 -2.92 11.51 -3.47
N VAL A 164 -2.48 12.76 -3.27
CA VAL A 164 -3.35 13.93 -3.24
C VAL A 164 -4.03 14.20 -4.58
N HIS A 165 -3.40 13.83 -5.69
CA HIS A 165 -3.95 14.02 -7.03
C HIS A 165 -5.21 13.17 -7.22
N LEU A 166 -5.15 11.89 -6.84
CA LEU A 166 -6.34 11.05 -6.81
C LEU A 166 -7.37 11.55 -5.78
N ARG A 167 -6.95 11.67 -4.52
CA ARG A 167 -7.87 11.89 -3.40
C ARG A 167 -8.63 13.21 -3.50
N LYS A 168 -7.98 14.27 -3.99
CA LYS A 168 -8.54 15.63 -4.01
C LYS A 168 -9.03 16.06 -5.39
N TYR A 169 -8.39 15.59 -6.45
CA TYR A 169 -8.66 16.03 -7.81
C TYR A 169 -9.11 14.89 -8.73
N THR A 170 -9.40 13.71 -8.17
CA THR A 170 -9.90 12.53 -8.91
C THR A 170 -9.00 12.11 -10.08
N MET A 171 -7.72 12.49 -10.05
CA MET A 171 -6.78 12.14 -11.11
C MET A 171 -6.41 10.65 -11.05
N SER A 172 -6.45 10.00 -12.20
CA SER A 172 -6.00 8.63 -12.46
C SER A 172 -4.52 8.62 -12.90
N CYS A 173 -3.96 7.41 -13.11
CA CYS A 173 -2.61 7.22 -13.63
C CYS A 173 -2.40 7.97 -14.95
N ASN A 174 -3.41 7.93 -15.83
CA ASN A 174 -3.37 8.48 -17.19
C ASN A 174 -3.44 10.01 -17.26
N ASP A 175 -3.84 10.68 -16.17
CA ASP A 175 -3.77 12.14 -16.10
C ASP A 175 -2.32 12.63 -15.89
N CYS A 176 -1.44 11.75 -15.42
CA CYS A 176 -0.01 12.01 -15.27
C CYS A 176 0.79 11.35 -16.41
N HIS A 177 0.42 10.11 -16.77
CA HIS A 177 1.09 9.32 -17.79
C HIS A 177 0.32 9.37 -19.10
N SER A 178 0.88 10.03 -20.11
CA SER A 178 0.22 10.20 -21.41
C SER A 178 0.33 8.92 -22.27
N GLY A 179 -0.58 8.79 -23.24
CA GLY A 179 -0.46 7.73 -24.25
C GLY A 179 0.81 7.85 -25.09
N GLU A 180 1.30 9.07 -25.32
CA GLU A 180 2.58 9.32 -25.99
C GLU A 180 3.75 8.74 -25.17
N GLU A 181 3.80 9.01 -23.86
CA GLU A 181 4.82 8.43 -22.97
C GLU A 181 4.78 6.90 -22.95
N MET A 182 3.57 6.32 -22.84
CA MET A 182 3.42 4.87 -22.68
C MET A 182 3.82 4.10 -23.94
N HIS A 183 3.61 4.68 -25.13
CA HIS A 183 3.91 4.05 -26.42
C HIS A 183 5.23 4.51 -27.06
N ALA A 184 5.89 5.53 -26.51
CA ALA A 184 7.16 6.03 -27.04
C ALA A 184 8.22 4.92 -27.10
N ALA A 185 8.86 4.79 -28.26
CA ALA A 185 9.96 3.87 -28.45
C ALA A 185 11.14 4.22 -27.52
N ALA A 186 11.65 3.22 -26.81
CA ALA A 186 12.80 3.37 -25.94
C ALA A 186 14.11 3.25 -26.75
N PRO A 187 15.01 4.25 -26.71
CA PRO A 187 16.33 4.13 -27.34
C PRO A 187 17.12 2.92 -26.80
N GLU A 188 17.93 2.29 -27.65
CA GLU A 188 18.76 1.13 -27.25
C GLU A 188 19.75 1.47 -26.13
N ASP A 189 20.26 2.70 -26.10
CA ASP A 189 21.23 3.19 -25.12
C ASP A 189 20.58 3.86 -23.89
N LEU A 190 19.26 3.72 -23.74
CA LEU A 190 18.53 4.36 -22.64
C LEU A 190 19.01 3.85 -21.27
N GLU A 191 19.64 4.73 -20.50
CA GLU A 191 20.24 4.35 -19.21
C GLU A 191 19.21 3.88 -18.17
N ASN A 192 18.08 4.57 -18.08
CA ASN A 192 16.94 4.22 -17.25
C ASN A 192 15.68 4.98 -17.66
N ARG A 193 14.52 4.61 -17.11
CA ARG A 193 13.21 5.23 -17.45
C ARG A 193 13.14 6.75 -17.31
N TYR A 194 13.96 7.37 -16.46
CA TYR A 194 13.95 8.83 -16.28
C TYR A 194 14.69 9.58 -17.39
N HIS A 195 15.36 8.87 -18.31
CA HIS A 195 16.03 9.44 -19.47
C HIS A 195 15.15 9.41 -20.73
N LEU A 196 13.96 8.81 -20.65
CA LEU A 196 12.98 8.86 -21.74
C LEU A 196 12.51 10.32 -21.86
N LYS A 197 12.54 10.88 -23.08
CA LYS A 197 12.23 12.30 -23.31
C LYS A 197 10.77 12.62 -22.94
N GLU A 198 9.89 11.66 -23.14
CA GLU A 198 8.45 11.72 -22.91
C GLU A 198 8.08 11.39 -21.45
N ALA A 199 9.06 11.08 -20.59
CA ALA A 199 8.81 10.72 -19.20
C ALA A 199 8.11 11.86 -18.43
N VAL A 200 7.10 11.49 -17.65
CA VAL A 200 6.32 12.44 -16.83
C VAL A 200 7.19 13.32 -15.93
N SER A 201 6.84 14.60 -15.85
CA SER A 201 7.50 15.56 -14.97
C SER A 201 6.47 16.37 -14.17
N CYS A 202 6.74 16.56 -12.86
CA CYS A 202 5.92 17.44 -12.03
C CYS A 202 5.84 18.86 -12.61
N LYS A 203 6.85 19.29 -13.37
CA LYS A 203 6.93 20.64 -13.95
C LYS A 203 5.98 20.85 -15.13
N ASP A 204 5.40 19.78 -15.69
CA ASP A 204 4.46 19.87 -16.79
C ASP A 204 3.18 20.61 -16.34
N CYS A 205 2.73 20.34 -15.10
CA CYS A 205 1.61 21.02 -14.46
C CYS A 205 2.04 22.08 -13.41
N HIS A 206 3.21 21.92 -12.77
CA HIS A 206 3.69 22.79 -11.69
C HIS A 206 4.84 23.69 -12.15
N GLN A 207 4.49 24.75 -12.88
CA GLN A 207 5.42 25.68 -13.50
C GLN A 207 5.77 26.85 -12.56
N ASP A 208 6.91 27.51 -12.83
CA ASP A 208 7.34 28.76 -12.17
C ASP A 208 7.36 28.74 -10.64
N LEU A 209 7.56 27.57 -10.03
CA LEU A 209 7.57 27.37 -8.59
C LEU A 209 8.61 28.24 -7.87
N GLN A 210 9.71 28.59 -8.55
CA GLN A 210 10.75 29.50 -8.07
C GLN A 210 10.31 30.97 -7.98
N PHE A 211 9.17 31.34 -8.57
CA PHE A 211 8.61 32.69 -8.49
C PHE A 211 7.31 32.73 -7.66
N GLY A 212 6.82 31.56 -7.23
CA GLY A 212 5.62 31.44 -6.40
C GLY A 212 5.78 31.95 -4.96
N SER A 213 4.66 31.90 -4.23
CA SER A 213 4.56 32.36 -2.83
C SER A 213 5.27 31.44 -1.83
N VAL A 214 5.50 30.16 -2.18
CA VAL A 214 6.21 29.20 -1.34
C VAL A 214 7.71 29.46 -1.40
N ARG A 215 8.26 30.03 -0.33
CA ARG A 215 9.67 30.42 -0.25
C ARG A 215 10.61 29.22 -0.43
N GLU A 216 10.24 28.06 0.10
CA GLU A 216 11.04 26.84 0.12
C GLU A 216 11.31 26.32 -1.29
N HIS A 217 10.38 26.49 -2.24
CA HIS A 217 10.60 26.16 -3.64
C HIS A 217 11.77 26.94 -4.21
N ARG A 218 11.91 28.23 -3.89
CA ARG A 218 13.04 29.07 -4.37
C ARG A 218 14.38 28.63 -3.80
N ILE A 219 14.39 28.18 -2.55
CA ILE A 219 15.62 27.79 -1.83
C ILE A 219 16.15 26.44 -2.37
N HIS A 220 15.25 25.50 -2.61
CA HIS A 220 15.55 24.11 -2.98
C HIS A 220 15.48 23.83 -4.48
N HIS A 221 15.04 24.80 -5.29
CA HIS A 221 14.97 24.72 -6.74
C HIS A 221 16.27 24.13 -7.33
N ASN A 222 16.13 23.10 -8.17
CA ASN A 222 17.20 22.34 -8.82
C ASN A 222 18.26 21.73 -7.87
N LYS A 223 18.00 21.66 -6.56
CA LYS A 223 18.89 21.01 -5.57
C LYS A 223 18.28 19.78 -4.96
N VAL A 224 16.97 19.80 -4.74
CA VAL A 224 16.25 18.73 -4.04
C VAL A 224 15.09 18.31 -4.92
N GLN A 225 14.93 17.00 -5.13
CA GLN A 225 13.80 16.42 -5.84
C GLN A 225 12.49 16.76 -5.12
N CYS A 226 11.43 17.12 -5.86
CA CYS A 226 10.12 17.47 -5.28
C CYS A 226 9.59 16.42 -4.30
N GLN A 227 9.74 15.14 -4.65
CA GLN A 227 9.30 14.02 -3.82
C GLN A 227 9.96 14.00 -2.44
N VAL A 228 11.19 14.53 -2.26
CA VAL A 228 11.80 14.64 -0.92
C VAL A 228 10.94 15.49 0.03
N CYS A 229 10.21 16.47 -0.48
CA CYS A 229 9.30 17.29 0.32
C CYS A 229 7.86 16.78 0.30
N HIS A 230 7.45 16.10 -0.76
CA HIS A 230 6.04 15.79 -1.01
C HIS A 230 5.67 14.32 -0.87
N SER A 231 6.65 13.42 -0.73
CA SER A 231 6.42 12.00 -0.45
C SER A 231 6.21 11.75 1.04
N GLN A 232 5.54 10.64 1.34
CA GLN A 232 5.55 10.00 2.65
C GLN A 232 6.58 8.85 2.65
N THR A 233 6.63 8.06 3.73
CA THR A 233 7.32 6.76 3.74
C THR A 233 6.80 5.86 2.62
N TYR A 234 7.66 4.97 2.12
CA TYR A 234 7.35 4.08 1.01
C TYR A 234 8.12 2.76 1.14
N THR A 235 7.66 1.74 0.44
CA THR A 235 8.19 0.38 0.57
C THR A 235 9.59 0.24 -0.01
N ASN A 236 10.49 -0.33 0.79
CA ASN A 236 11.79 -0.85 0.40
C ASN A 236 11.74 -2.38 0.49
N CYS A 237 12.27 -3.11 -0.51
CA CYS A 237 12.25 -4.59 -0.48
C CYS A 237 13.67 -5.13 -0.64
N TYR A 238 14.00 -6.17 0.11
CA TYR A 238 15.33 -6.76 0.26
C TYR A 238 15.30 -8.27 -0.01
N SER A 239 16.48 -8.85 -0.26
CA SER A 239 16.68 -10.30 -0.21
C SER A 239 15.70 -11.10 -1.09
N CYS A 240 15.45 -10.60 -2.30
CA CYS A 240 14.55 -11.27 -3.23
C CYS A 240 15.24 -12.40 -3.97
N HIS A 241 14.57 -13.56 -4.04
CA HIS A 241 15.07 -14.75 -4.73
C HIS A 241 14.05 -15.25 -5.74
N THR A 242 14.54 -15.73 -6.89
CA THR A 242 13.69 -16.40 -7.88
C THR A 242 13.44 -17.86 -7.47
N GLY A 243 12.26 -18.39 -7.78
CA GLY A 243 11.90 -19.78 -7.47
C GLY A 243 10.87 -20.35 -8.44
N THR A 244 10.77 -21.67 -8.51
CA THR A 244 9.75 -22.38 -9.29
C THR A 244 9.01 -23.33 -8.37
N ASP A 245 7.69 -23.31 -8.40
CA ASP A 245 6.88 -24.25 -7.60
C ASP A 245 6.75 -25.62 -8.28
N GLU A 246 6.03 -26.53 -7.65
CA GLU A 246 5.86 -27.91 -8.14
C GLU A 246 5.17 -27.98 -9.50
N ASP A 247 4.34 -26.99 -9.84
CA ASP A 247 3.61 -26.89 -11.11
C ASP A 247 4.42 -26.16 -12.20
N GLY A 248 5.66 -25.77 -11.92
CA GLY A 248 6.53 -25.08 -12.88
C GLY A 248 6.29 -23.58 -12.97
N ILE A 249 5.46 -23.00 -12.09
CA ILE A 249 5.14 -21.58 -12.06
C ILE A 249 6.29 -20.81 -11.40
N ALA A 250 6.75 -19.78 -12.10
CA ALA A 250 7.80 -18.90 -11.62
C ALA A 250 7.26 -17.97 -10.53
N TYR A 251 7.94 -17.88 -9.40
CA TYR A 251 7.64 -16.96 -8.32
C TYR A 251 8.89 -16.21 -7.86
N PHE A 252 8.67 -15.20 -7.01
CA PHE A 252 9.72 -14.53 -6.25
C PHE A 252 9.41 -14.64 -4.78
N VAL A 253 10.42 -14.89 -3.96
CA VAL A 253 10.32 -14.74 -2.51
C VAL A 253 10.96 -13.42 -2.15
N ASN A 254 10.19 -12.54 -1.52
CA ASN A 254 10.72 -11.40 -0.82
C ASN A 254 10.73 -11.72 0.67
N ASN A 255 11.93 -11.87 1.24
CA ASN A 255 12.06 -12.23 2.65
C ASN A 255 11.94 -11.02 3.57
N LEU A 256 12.00 -9.79 3.04
CA LEU A 256 11.95 -8.57 3.85
C LEU A 256 11.48 -7.36 3.01
N ASP A 257 10.34 -6.79 3.36
CA ASP A 257 9.98 -5.42 3.02
C ASP A 257 9.56 -4.59 4.24
N PHE A 258 9.81 -3.29 4.17
CA PHE A 258 9.36 -2.32 5.16
C PHE A 258 9.21 -0.94 4.53
N GLU A 259 8.38 -0.08 5.11
CA GLU A 259 8.34 1.33 4.73
C GLU A 259 9.39 2.15 5.46
N ASP A 260 10.16 2.89 4.68
CA ASP A 260 11.03 3.95 5.17
C ASP A 260 11.28 4.97 4.05
N MET A 261 11.71 6.16 4.43
CA MET A 261 12.05 7.24 3.51
C MET A 261 13.54 7.57 3.65
N LYS A 262 14.31 7.34 2.59
CA LYS A 262 15.74 7.67 2.55
C LYS A 262 16.05 8.73 1.50
N ILE A 263 16.72 9.79 1.97
CA ILE A 263 17.28 10.87 1.17
C ILE A 263 18.76 10.55 0.91
N GLY A 264 19.18 10.51 -0.35
CA GLY A 264 20.58 10.30 -0.70
C GLY A 264 21.03 11.23 -1.83
N PHE A 265 22.28 11.07 -2.25
CA PHE A 265 22.78 11.75 -3.43
C PHE A 265 22.18 11.15 -4.70
N SER A 266 21.94 11.98 -5.71
CA SER A 266 21.40 11.52 -7.00
C SER A 266 22.40 10.58 -7.69
N PRO A 267 22.01 9.32 -8.01
CA PRO A 267 22.84 8.43 -8.81
C PRO A 267 22.87 8.86 -10.29
N ASP A 268 21.84 9.58 -10.74
CA ASP A 268 21.59 9.82 -12.16
C ASP A 268 21.99 11.24 -12.59
N ARG A 269 22.43 11.36 -13.86
CA ARG A 269 22.65 12.63 -14.56
C ARG A 269 21.58 12.87 -15.62
N ILE A 270 20.35 13.12 -15.18
CA ILE A 270 19.20 13.30 -16.06
C ILE A 270 19.22 14.73 -16.65
N PRO A 271 19.17 14.89 -18.00
CA PRO A 271 19.06 16.18 -18.64
C PRO A 271 17.93 17.03 -18.05
N GLY A 272 18.22 18.26 -17.61
CA GLY A 272 17.24 19.18 -17.03
C GLY A 272 16.70 18.81 -15.63
N ASN A 273 17.14 17.69 -15.04
CA ASN A 273 16.59 17.15 -13.79
C ASN A 273 17.66 16.64 -12.79
N ASN A 274 18.78 17.36 -12.72
CA ASN A 274 19.94 17.04 -11.90
C ASN A 274 19.83 17.60 -10.48
N TYR A 275 19.07 16.92 -9.62
CA TYR A 275 19.03 17.23 -8.19
C TYR A 275 20.30 16.75 -7.49
N LYS A 276 20.70 17.45 -6.42
CA LYS A 276 21.73 16.98 -5.50
C LYS A 276 21.18 15.89 -4.59
N PHE A 277 20.02 16.13 -3.98
CA PHE A 277 19.34 15.19 -3.08
C PHE A 277 18.07 14.65 -3.72
N VAL A 278 17.91 13.33 -3.65
CA VAL A 278 16.75 12.59 -4.19
C VAL A 278 16.25 11.60 -3.16
N LEU A 279 15.05 11.09 -3.35
CA LEU A 279 14.61 9.89 -2.65
C LEU A 279 15.20 8.65 -3.30
N LEU A 280 15.67 7.74 -2.45
CA LEU A 280 16.21 6.46 -2.85
C LEU A 280 15.33 5.34 -2.31
N ARG A 281 15.10 4.33 -3.15
CA ARG A 281 14.39 3.11 -2.77
C ARG A 281 15.29 1.91 -2.98
N HIS A 282 15.30 1.00 -2.01
CA HIS A 282 15.93 -0.29 -2.18
C HIS A 282 15.18 -1.13 -3.24
N VAL A 283 15.88 -1.57 -4.28
CA VAL A 283 15.30 -2.46 -5.30
C VAL A 283 15.58 -3.92 -4.95
N PRO A 284 14.71 -4.87 -5.36
CA PRO A 284 14.80 -6.26 -4.93
C PRO A 284 15.91 -6.99 -5.70
N VAL A 285 17.17 -6.70 -5.37
CA VAL A 285 18.35 -7.29 -6.00
C VAL A 285 19.30 -7.81 -4.93
N ASP A 286 19.76 -9.04 -5.11
CA ASP A 286 20.68 -9.74 -4.22
C ASP A 286 21.74 -10.46 -5.06
N PRO A 287 22.99 -10.65 -4.59
CA PRO A 287 24.00 -11.43 -5.30
C PRO A 287 23.53 -12.82 -5.75
N GLN A 288 22.60 -13.43 -5.00
CA GLN A 288 22.11 -14.80 -5.19
C GLN A 288 20.72 -14.87 -5.86
N VAL A 289 20.16 -13.75 -6.33
CA VAL A 289 18.79 -13.73 -6.89
C VAL A 289 18.57 -14.76 -8.03
N PHE A 290 19.61 -15.07 -8.80
CA PHE A 290 19.61 -16.01 -9.94
C PHE A 290 20.35 -17.32 -9.67
N ASP A 291 20.67 -17.62 -8.41
CA ASP A 291 21.31 -18.89 -8.01
C ASP A 291 20.61 -20.17 -8.51
N PRO A 292 19.27 -20.21 -8.68
CA PRO A 292 18.61 -21.36 -9.30
C PRO A 292 18.96 -21.59 -10.78
N TYR A 293 19.43 -20.56 -11.48
CA TYR A 293 19.82 -20.61 -12.89
C TYR A 293 21.34 -20.74 -13.04
N ILE A 294 22.08 -19.92 -12.28
CA ILE A 294 23.54 -19.90 -12.29
C ILE A 294 24.07 -19.37 -10.96
N LYS A 295 25.00 -20.12 -10.37
CA LYS A 295 25.70 -19.70 -9.16
C LYS A 295 26.63 -18.53 -9.47
N GLU A 296 26.65 -17.54 -8.59
CA GLU A 296 27.48 -16.33 -8.73
C GLU A 296 27.21 -15.56 -10.04
N GLY A 297 25.93 -15.51 -10.47
CA GLY A 297 25.53 -14.86 -11.74
C GLY A 297 25.92 -13.37 -11.85
N PHE A 298 26.21 -12.70 -10.73
CA PHE A 298 26.61 -11.29 -10.65
C PHE A 298 28.06 -11.08 -10.17
N PRO A 299 29.08 -11.46 -10.95
CA PRO A 299 30.48 -11.27 -10.58
C PRO A 299 30.89 -9.79 -10.44
N ARG A 300 30.10 -8.86 -10.98
CA ARG A 300 30.34 -7.41 -10.93
C ARG A 300 29.27 -6.68 -10.11
N PHE A 301 28.81 -7.24 -9.00
CA PHE A 301 27.70 -6.69 -8.21
C PHE A 301 27.90 -5.20 -7.84
N ASP A 302 29.12 -4.77 -7.50
CA ASP A 302 29.40 -3.40 -7.04
C ASP A 302 29.24 -2.30 -8.10
N VAL A 303 29.09 -2.64 -9.38
CA VAL A 303 29.12 -1.63 -10.47
C VAL A 303 27.81 -0.86 -10.63
N ALA A 304 26.74 -1.31 -9.96
CA ALA A 304 25.45 -0.65 -9.97
C ALA A 304 24.90 -0.60 -8.54
N PRO A 305 24.22 0.49 -8.14
CA PRO A 305 23.66 0.59 -6.80
C PRO A 305 22.42 -0.31 -6.62
N THR A 306 22.17 -0.71 -5.38
CA THR A 306 20.95 -1.42 -4.96
C THR A 306 19.88 -0.44 -4.45
N TRP A 307 20.29 0.76 -4.07
CA TRP A 307 19.40 1.91 -3.85
C TRP A 307 19.32 2.78 -5.11
N LYS A 308 18.11 3.01 -5.62
CA LYS A 308 17.91 3.78 -6.86
C LYS A 308 17.00 4.98 -6.63
N ARG A 309 17.15 6.03 -7.47
CA ARG A 309 16.21 7.16 -7.51
C ARG A 309 14.78 6.64 -7.63
N THR A 310 13.92 7.08 -6.72
CA THR A 310 12.51 6.68 -6.70
C THR A 310 11.58 7.87 -6.91
N SER A 311 10.39 7.56 -7.40
CA SER A 311 9.27 8.49 -7.52
C SER A 311 8.06 7.82 -6.87
N PRO A 312 7.95 7.88 -5.53
CA PRO A 312 6.83 7.28 -4.82
C PRO A 312 5.52 7.94 -5.24
N HIS A 313 4.45 7.15 -5.32
CA HIS A 313 3.14 7.61 -5.79
C HIS A 313 2.23 7.94 -4.62
N ASN A 314 2.74 8.67 -3.61
CA ASN A 314 1.99 8.97 -2.39
C ASN A 314 2.04 10.48 -2.06
N ILE A 315 2.07 11.30 -3.11
CA ILE A 315 2.35 12.74 -3.04
C ILE A 315 1.32 13.45 -2.16
N GLN A 316 1.78 14.23 -1.18
CA GLN A 316 0.98 15.20 -0.45
C GLN A 316 1.49 16.62 -0.71
N ARG A 317 0.56 17.58 -0.75
CA ARG A 317 0.92 19.01 -0.77
C ARG A 317 1.70 19.41 0.49
N ARG A 318 1.24 18.96 1.66
CA ARG A 318 1.94 19.14 2.95
C ARG A 318 2.18 17.77 3.56
N THR A 319 3.42 17.52 3.96
CA THR A 319 3.88 16.29 4.61
C THR A 319 4.41 16.64 5.99
N TRP A 320 4.59 15.63 6.83
CA TRP A 320 5.30 15.81 8.09
C TRP A 320 6.73 16.32 7.86
N GLN A 321 7.39 15.90 6.78
CA GLN A 321 8.74 16.32 6.44
C GLN A 321 8.80 17.80 6.05
N ASN A 322 7.80 18.32 5.33
CA ASN A 322 7.81 19.68 4.81
C ASN A 322 7.10 20.72 5.70
N VAL A 323 6.45 20.31 6.79
CA VAL A 323 5.73 21.21 7.70
C VAL A 323 6.68 22.18 8.43
N THR A 324 7.94 21.79 8.64
CA THR A 324 8.98 22.62 9.26
C THR A 324 10.37 22.20 8.79
N CYS A 325 11.30 23.14 8.62
CA CYS A 325 12.61 22.82 8.04
C CYS A 325 13.39 21.76 8.84
N ASN A 326 13.20 21.74 10.16
CA ASN A 326 13.94 20.83 11.04
C ASN A 326 13.35 19.40 11.06
N ASN A 327 12.26 19.12 10.35
CA ASN A 327 11.82 17.75 10.10
C ASN A 327 12.64 17.08 8.98
N CYS A 328 13.47 17.83 8.24
CA CYS A 328 14.51 17.28 7.35
C CYS A 328 15.93 17.69 7.75
N HIS A 329 16.12 18.92 8.22
CA HIS A 329 17.45 19.44 8.57
C HIS A 329 17.92 18.88 9.90
N GLY A 330 19.11 18.27 9.91
CA GLY A 330 19.72 17.64 11.08
C GLY A 330 18.98 16.40 11.56
N GLN A 331 18.26 15.72 10.68
CA GLN A 331 17.54 14.46 10.96
C GLN A 331 18.31 13.30 10.32
N ARG A 332 19.23 12.68 11.07
CA ARG A 332 20.10 11.58 10.59
C ARG A 332 19.32 10.45 9.93
N ASN A 333 18.24 10.00 10.58
CA ASN A 333 17.50 8.80 10.18
C ASN A 333 16.85 8.92 8.78
N LEU A 334 16.62 10.15 8.29
CA LEU A 334 16.07 10.39 6.95
C LEU A 334 17.10 10.31 5.82
N TYR A 335 18.39 10.32 6.13
CA TYR A 335 19.43 10.26 5.09
C TYR A 335 20.04 8.87 5.04
N LEU A 336 20.25 8.36 3.83
CA LEU A 336 20.90 7.05 3.64
C LEU A 336 22.32 7.08 4.20
N SER A 337 22.60 6.20 5.15
CA SER A 337 23.90 5.98 5.80
C SER A 337 24.52 4.67 5.33
N GLU A 338 25.79 4.45 5.65
CA GLU A 338 26.41 3.13 5.51
C GLU A 338 25.77 2.09 6.46
N ASP A 339 25.28 2.53 7.63
CA ASP A 339 24.57 1.70 8.61
C ASP A 339 23.20 1.19 8.12
N ASP A 340 22.63 1.83 7.08
CA ASP A 340 21.37 1.39 6.46
C ASP A 340 21.60 0.32 5.37
N LEU A 341 22.86 0.00 5.04
CA LEU A 341 23.24 -0.90 3.95
C LEU A 341 23.62 -2.28 4.47
N LEU A 342 23.25 -3.33 3.73
CA LEU A 342 23.81 -4.66 3.96
C LEU A 342 25.31 -4.65 3.59
N ASP A 343 26.10 -5.52 4.22
CA ASP A 343 27.56 -5.52 4.05
C ASP A 343 28.01 -5.64 2.59
N TYR A 344 27.31 -6.46 1.79
CA TYR A 344 27.62 -6.64 0.38
C TYR A 344 27.22 -5.46 -0.51
N GLU A 345 26.50 -4.48 0.03
CA GLU A 345 25.94 -3.34 -0.72
C GLU A 345 26.71 -2.04 -0.53
N LYS A 346 27.56 -1.98 0.50
CA LYS A 346 28.27 -0.76 0.91
C LYS A 346 29.07 -0.16 -0.25
N LYS A 347 29.79 -1.01 -0.99
CA LYS A 347 30.59 -0.56 -2.13
C LYS A 347 29.73 -0.11 -3.32
N ALA A 348 28.65 -0.82 -3.62
CA ALA A 348 27.71 -0.49 -4.68
C ALA A 348 27.01 0.87 -4.47
N ASN A 349 26.78 1.26 -3.21
CA ASN A 349 26.01 2.46 -2.86
C ASN A 349 26.86 3.59 -2.26
N PHE A 350 28.18 3.46 -2.19
CA PHE A 350 29.08 4.46 -1.56
C PHE A 350 28.85 5.89 -2.08
N GLY A 351 28.56 6.06 -3.37
CA GLY A 351 28.30 7.37 -3.97
C GLY A 351 26.96 8.00 -3.58
N LEU A 352 26.07 7.26 -2.92
CA LEU A 352 24.69 7.65 -2.62
C LEU A 352 24.48 8.03 -1.15
N THR A 353 25.32 7.50 -0.26
CA THR A 353 25.22 7.74 1.17
C THR A 353 25.59 9.18 1.54
N VAL A 354 25.01 9.67 2.63
CA VAL A 354 25.21 11.03 3.13
C VAL A 354 25.78 10.94 4.53
N THR A 355 26.97 11.47 4.76
CA THR A 355 27.59 11.54 6.08
C THR A 355 26.96 12.63 6.94
N ASP A 356 27.15 12.57 8.26
CA ASP A 356 26.58 13.56 9.20
C ASP A 356 27.02 14.99 8.92
N GLN A 357 28.24 15.17 8.42
CA GLN A 357 28.78 16.48 8.04
C GLN A 357 28.10 17.03 6.78
N GLN A 358 27.57 16.16 5.93
CA GLN A 358 26.88 16.52 4.69
C GLN A 358 25.37 16.76 4.91
N ILE A 359 24.81 16.33 6.05
CA ILE A 359 23.43 16.65 6.42
C ILE A 359 23.28 18.16 6.62
N PRO A 360 22.28 18.80 5.97
CA PRO A 360 21.95 20.20 6.22
C PRO A 360 21.67 20.46 7.71
N LYS A 361 22.42 21.39 8.32
CA LYS A 361 22.26 21.74 9.74
C LYS A 361 20.85 22.25 10.05
N LYS A 362 20.38 21.97 11.28
CA LYS A 362 19.16 22.54 11.85
C LYS A 362 19.13 24.05 11.69
N ARG A 363 17.97 24.58 11.34
CA ARG A 363 17.72 26.01 11.18
C ARG A 363 17.31 26.59 12.53
N ALA A 364 17.94 27.70 12.92
CA ALA A 364 17.68 28.38 14.18
C ALA A 364 16.27 28.99 14.27
N ARG A 365 15.66 29.32 13.13
CA ARG A 365 14.29 29.83 13.04
C ARG A 365 13.52 28.98 12.03
N THR A 366 12.50 28.28 12.51
CA THR A 366 11.57 27.51 11.70
C THR A 366 10.15 27.82 12.10
N MET A 367 9.19 27.48 11.23
CA MET A 367 7.79 27.48 11.61
C MET A 367 7.57 26.45 12.72
N LYS A 368 6.81 26.82 13.75
CA LYS A 368 6.35 25.89 14.76
C LYS A 368 5.23 25.04 14.16
N VAL A 369 5.28 23.75 14.41
CA VAL A 369 4.16 22.86 14.14
C VAL A 369 3.19 23.02 15.31
N ASP A 370 2.00 23.51 15.03
CA ASP A 370 0.97 23.74 16.04
C ASP A 370 0.15 22.45 16.23
N THR A 371 0.63 21.60 17.13
CA THR A 371 0.01 20.34 17.57
C THR A 371 -0.21 20.40 19.08
N ASP A 372 -1.48 20.44 19.49
CA ASP A 372 -1.86 20.41 20.91
C ASP A 372 -1.86 18.97 21.44
N LEU A 373 -0.83 18.65 22.22
CA LEU A 373 -0.62 17.34 22.83
C LEU A 373 -1.32 17.19 24.19
N SER A 374 -1.93 18.24 24.74
CA SER A 374 -2.46 18.22 26.12
C SER A 374 -3.55 17.17 26.37
N GLY A 375 -4.29 16.78 25.33
CA GLY A 375 -5.31 15.73 25.39
C GLY A 375 -4.80 14.33 25.05
N VAL A 376 -3.53 14.15 24.69
CA VAL A 376 -3.01 12.82 24.31
C VAL A 376 -2.94 11.93 25.55
N MET A 377 -3.58 10.76 25.47
CA MET A 377 -3.65 9.79 26.55
C MET A 377 -2.45 8.83 26.48
N SER A 378 -1.27 9.27 26.91
CA SER A 378 -0.02 8.50 26.78
C SER A 378 -0.07 7.09 27.38
N SER A 379 -0.89 6.84 28.41
CA SER A 379 -1.07 5.49 28.98
C SER A 379 -1.70 4.49 28.02
N ARG A 380 -2.41 4.94 26.97
CA ARG A 380 -3.00 4.05 25.98
C ARG A 380 -1.98 3.47 25.00
N VAL A 381 -0.73 3.94 24.98
CA VAL A 381 0.30 3.38 24.09
C VAL A 381 1.56 3.15 24.90
N VAL A 382 1.99 1.90 25.02
CA VAL A 382 3.20 1.49 25.77
C VAL A 382 4.27 1.00 24.79
N ASP A 383 5.55 1.11 25.16
CA ASP A 383 6.64 0.56 24.38
C ASP A 383 7.06 -0.84 24.87
N THR A 384 7.93 -1.49 24.10
CA THR A 384 8.40 -2.85 24.40
C THR A 384 9.18 -2.93 25.71
N LYS A 385 9.89 -1.85 26.06
CA LYS A 385 10.63 -1.76 27.32
C LYS A 385 9.68 -1.76 28.51
N TRP A 386 8.64 -0.92 28.46
CA TRP A 386 7.59 -0.89 29.48
C TRP A 386 6.99 -2.28 29.66
N LEU A 387 6.58 -2.95 28.57
CA LEU A 387 5.97 -4.28 28.70
C LEU A 387 6.94 -5.29 29.32
N LYS A 388 8.21 -5.32 28.89
CA LYS A 388 9.24 -6.20 29.46
C LYS A 388 9.45 -5.97 30.96
N GLU A 389 9.42 -4.71 31.41
CA GLU A 389 9.58 -4.33 32.83
C GLU A 389 8.35 -4.66 33.69
N ASN A 390 7.17 -4.86 33.08
CA ASN A 390 5.91 -5.10 33.78
C ASN A 390 5.38 -6.54 33.63
N LEU A 391 6.10 -7.44 32.93
CA LEU A 391 5.72 -8.85 32.81
C LEU A 391 5.48 -9.50 34.19
N GLY A 392 4.43 -10.31 34.28
CA GLY A 392 4.09 -11.07 35.49
C GLY A 392 3.37 -10.26 36.58
N GLN A 393 2.95 -9.02 36.31
CA GLN A 393 2.07 -8.29 37.23
C GLN A 393 0.68 -8.92 37.30
N GLU A 394 0.13 -9.05 38.51
CA GLU A 394 -1.11 -9.78 38.81
C GLU A 394 -2.33 -9.36 37.98
N LYS A 395 -2.42 -8.07 37.63
CA LYS A 395 -3.53 -7.50 36.83
C LYS A 395 -3.16 -7.17 35.39
N LEU A 396 -1.99 -7.60 34.91
CA LEU A 396 -1.59 -7.37 33.53
C LEU A 396 -2.06 -8.54 32.67
N VAL A 397 -2.92 -8.26 31.71
CA VAL A 397 -3.35 -9.22 30.68
C VAL A 397 -2.71 -8.80 29.35
N ILE A 398 -1.98 -9.72 28.73
CA ILE A 398 -1.34 -9.48 27.44
C ILE A 398 -2.15 -10.24 26.39
N ILE A 399 -2.60 -9.54 25.35
CA ILE A 399 -3.40 -10.15 24.29
C ILE A 399 -2.68 -10.02 22.94
N ASP A 400 -2.49 -11.15 22.29
CA ASP A 400 -2.06 -11.24 20.91
C ASP A 400 -3.27 -11.27 19.97
N ALA A 401 -3.47 -10.19 19.21
CA ALA A 401 -4.56 -10.05 18.25
C ALA A 401 -4.20 -10.54 16.82
N ARG A 402 -3.11 -11.31 16.67
CA ARG A 402 -2.78 -12.02 15.42
C ARG A 402 -3.67 -13.26 15.25
N ASN A 403 -3.62 -13.88 14.07
CA ASN A 403 -4.22 -15.19 13.88
C ASN A 403 -3.47 -16.26 14.68
N GLU A 404 -4.16 -17.34 15.01
CA GLU A 404 -3.65 -18.47 15.80
C GLU A 404 -2.34 -19.04 15.25
N ALA A 405 -2.26 -19.25 13.92
CA ALA A 405 -1.07 -19.79 13.28
C ALA A 405 0.19 -18.90 13.44
N ASP A 406 0.03 -17.58 13.56
CA ASP A 406 1.16 -16.67 13.83
C ASP A 406 1.49 -16.55 15.32
N TYR A 407 0.50 -16.79 16.20
CA TYR A 407 0.71 -16.90 17.64
C TYR A 407 1.49 -18.18 17.99
N GLU A 408 1.11 -19.31 17.41
CA GLU A 408 1.77 -20.62 17.62
C GLU A 408 3.23 -20.66 17.14
N LYS A 409 3.57 -19.87 16.11
CA LYS A 409 4.97 -19.72 15.66
C LYS A 409 5.87 -19.01 16.69
N GLY A 410 5.28 -18.33 17.66
CA GLY A 410 5.99 -17.59 18.69
C GLY A 410 5.26 -16.29 19.06
N HIS A 411 5.07 -16.08 20.36
CA HIS A 411 4.36 -14.96 20.96
C HIS A 411 5.08 -14.42 22.20
N ILE A 412 4.63 -13.27 22.72
CA ILE A 412 5.20 -12.67 23.92
C ILE A 412 4.85 -13.55 25.13
N PRO A 413 5.80 -13.89 26.03
CA PRO A 413 5.52 -14.74 27.19
C PRO A 413 4.34 -14.25 28.03
N GLY A 414 3.38 -15.15 28.29
CA GLY A 414 2.15 -14.86 29.04
C GLY A 414 1.05 -14.17 28.21
N ALA A 415 1.20 -14.06 26.89
CA ALA A 415 0.17 -13.54 26.02
C ALA A 415 -0.90 -14.59 25.71
N ILE A 416 -2.16 -14.15 25.62
CA ILE A 416 -3.31 -14.96 25.22
C ILE A 416 -3.68 -14.60 23.77
N ASN A 417 -3.99 -15.58 22.92
CA ASN A 417 -4.45 -15.28 21.57
C ASN A 417 -5.95 -14.93 21.55
N LEU A 418 -6.30 -13.70 21.18
CA LEU A 418 -7.68 -13.29 20.92
C LEU A 418 -7.73 -12.45 19.64
N ASN A 419 -8.03 -13.10 18.53
CA ASN A 419 -8.15 -12.46 17.24
C ASN A 419 -9.52 -11.78 17.08
N PRO A 420 -9.62 -10.45 16.93
CA PRO A 420 -10.90 -9.75 16.78
C PRO A 420 -11.64 -10.04 15.46
N ASN A 421 -11.06 -10.87 14.58
CA ASN A 421 -11.66 -11.34 13.33
C ASN A 421 -11.98 -12.84 13.35
N MET A 422 -11.93 -13.50 14.50
CA MET A 422 -12.47 -14.85 14.64
C MET A 422 -13.98 -14.86 14.34
N GLY A 423 -14.51 -16.02 13.96
CA GLY A 423 -15.87 -16.14 13.44
C GLY A 423 -16.99 -15.86 14.44
N GLU A 424 -16.72 -15.94 15.75
CA GLU A 424 -17.71 -15.87 16.83
C GLU A 424 -17.17 -15.13 18.07
N GLY A 425 -18.05 -14.68 18.96
CA GLY A 425 -17.71 -14.12 20.28
C GLY A 425 -17.58 -12.59 20.33
N LEU A 426 -16.77 -12.00 19.43
CA LEU A 426 -16.62 -10.54 19.38
C LEU A 426 -17.49 -9.88 18.30
N ARG A 427 -17.82 -10.63 17.25
CA ARG A 427 -18.56 -10.15 16.08
C ARG A 427 -19.51 -11.21 15.57
N LYS A 428 -20.63 -10.76 15.01
CA LYS A 428 -21.65 -11.62 14.40
C LYS A 428 -21.12 -12.34 13.17
N ASP A 429 -21.65 -13.53 12.92
CA ASP A 429 -21.33 -14.38 11.77
C ASP A 429 -21.37 -13.57 10.44
N PRO A 430 -20.35 -13.68 9.56
CA PRO A 430 -20.30 -13.00 8.26
C PRO A 430 -21.46 -13.30 7.29
N TYR A 431 -22.21 -14.38 7.53
CA TYR A 431 -23.36 -14.85 6.76
C TYR A 431 -24.69 -14.56 7.46
N SER A 432 -24.68 -13.90 8.62
CA SER A 432 -25.90 -13.44 9.31
C SER A 432 -26.56 -12.25 8.59
N GLU A 433 -27.78 -11.88 9.01
CA GLU A 433 -28.48 -10.67 8.51
C GLU A 433 -27.75 -9.36 8.87
N SER A 434 -26.81 -9.41 9.82
CA SER A 434 -26.03 -8.27 10.31
C SER A 434 -24.54 -8.64 10.33
N PRO A 435 -23.94 -8.85 9.14
CA PRO A 435 -22.67 -9.53 9.02
C PRO A 435 -21.56 -8.71 9.66
N LEU A 436 -20.80 -9.34 10.55
CA LEU A 436 -19.59 -8.78 11.17
C LEU A 436 -19.82 -7.56 12.10
N TYR A 437 -21.06 -7.30 12.51
CA TYR A 437 -21.36 -6.28 13.52
C TYR A 437 -20.85 -6.73 14.89
N LEU A 438 -20.66 -5.80 15.83
CA LEU A 438 -20.31 -6.18 17.20
C LEU A 438 -21.40 -7.07 17.82
N GLU A 439 -20.97 -8.02 18.64
CA GLU A 439 -21.88 -8.88 19.39
C GLU A 439 -22.62 -8.14 20.50
N GLU A 440 -23.69 -8.77 21.00
CA GLU A 440 -24.46 -8.26 22.12
C GLU A 440 -23.65 -8.27 23.42
N ALA A 441 -24.08 -7.46 24.40
CA ALA A 441 -23.32 -7.22 25.63
C ALA A 441 -22.96 -8.52 26.38
N GLU A 442 -23.91 -9.45 26.43
CA GLU A 442 -23.78 -10.71 27.15
C GLU A 442 -22.69 -11.59 26.53
N ILE A 443 -22.65 -11.69 25.20
CA ILE A 443 -21.68 -12.51 24.47
C ILE A 443 -20.28 -11.88 24.58
N LEU A 444 -20.18 -10.56 24.44
CA LEU A 444 -18.90 -9.85 24.64
C LEU A 444 -18.34 -10.07 26.05
N ALA A 445 -19.20 -10.04 27.08
CA ALA A 445 -18.80 -10.26 28.46
C ALA A 445 -18.33 -11.71 28.70
N GLU A 446 -19.05 -12.67 28.14
CA GLU A 446 -18.68 -14.09 28.16
C GLU A 446 -17.33 -14.31 27.49
N THR A 447 -17.16 -13.84 26.24
CA THR A 447 -15.90 -13.97 25.50
C THR A 447 -14.73 -13.33 26.25
N PHE A 448 -14.82 -12.08 26.73
CA PHE A 448 -13.69 -11.52 27.46
C PHE A 448 -13.39 -12.28 28.78
N GLY A 449 -14.43 -12.75 29.46
CA GLY A 449 -14.28 -13.55 30.67
C GLY A 449 -13.61 -14.90 30.43
N GLU A 450 -14.03 -15.61 29.40
CA GLU A 450 -13.46 -16.89 28.95
C GLU A 450 -11.97 -16.73 28.64
N TYR A 451 -11.57 -15.63 28.00
CA TYR A 451 -10.17 -15.29 27.70
C TYR A 451 -9.44 -14.62 28.89
N GLY A 452 -9.85 -14.92 30.12
CA GLY A 452 -9.16 -14.53 31.36
C GLY A 452 -9.08 -13.02 31.62
N THR A 453 -9.98 -12.24 31.05
CA THR A 453 -9.97 -10.77 31.14
C THR A 453 -11.11 -10.26 32.02
N ALA A 454 -10.80 -9.35 32.94
CA ALA A 454 -11.76 -8.57 33.72
C ALA A 454 -11.74 -7.10 33.29
N VAL A 455 -12.84 -6.38 33.56
CA VAL A 455 -13.00 -4.97 33.14
C VAL A 455 -11.98 -4.02 33.81
N ASP A 456 -11.45 -4.39 34.97
CA ASP A 456 -10.48 -3.61 35.75
C ASP A 456 -9.01 -4.06 35.58
N ASP A 457 -8.76 -5.09 34.75
CA ASP A 457 -7.41 -5.49 34.38
C ASP A 457 -6.71 -4.39 33.56
N HIS A 458 -5.37 -4.38 33.60
CA HIS A 458 -4.57 -3.66 32.60
C HIS A 458 -4.41 -4.56 31.37
N VAL A 459 -5.14 -4.26 30.31
CA VAL A 459 -5.06 -5.05 29.07
C VAL A 459 -4.09 -4.40 28.09
N VAL A 460 -3.02 -5.11 27.73
CA VAL A 460 -2.06 -4.70 26.71
C VAL A 460 -2.25 -5.57 25.47
N VAL A 461 -2.66 -4.95 24.36
CA VAL A 461 -2.89 -5.65 23.09
C VAL A 461 -1.75 -5.38 22.12
N TYR A 462 -1.31 -6.41 21.41
CA TYR A 462 -0.39 -6.27 20.28
C TYR A 462 -0.87 -7.07 19.07
N CYS A 463 -0.31 -6.74 17.90
CA CYS A 463 -0.44 -7.55 16.68
C CYS A 463 0.78 -7.31 15.77
N ASP A 464 0.66 -7.62 14.49
CA ASP A 464 1.70 -7.45 13.47
C ASP A 464 1.78 -6.01 12.92
N LYS A 465 0.63 -5.40 12.61
CA LYS A 465 0.54 -4.09 11.91
C LYS A 465 -0.19 -3.01 12.69
N GLY A 466 -0.65 -3.32 13.89
CA GLY A 466 -1.32 -2.39 14.81
C GLY A 466 -2.85 -2.30 14.66
N GLN A 467 -3.43 -2.55 13.48
CA GLN A 467 -4.87 -2.29 13.25
C GLN A 467 -5.76 -3.27 14.03
N ASN A 468 -5.48 -4.57 14.01
CA ASN A 468 -6.24 -5.55 14.79
C ASN A 468 -6.18 -5.24 16.29
N GLY A 469 -5.00 -4.86 16.80
CA GLY A 469 -4.84 -4.46 18.19
C GLY A 469 -5.66 -3.21 18.53
N GLY A 470 -5.62 -2.18 17.68
CA GLY A 470 -6.45 -0.99 17.82
C GLY A 470 -7.96 -1.30 17.78
N PHE A 471 -8.38 -2.22 16.90
CA PHE A 471 -9.76 -2.65 16.82
C PHE A 471 -10.21 -3.39 18.10
N LEU A 472 -9.44 -4.39 18.57
CA LEU A 472 -9.75 -5.10 19.81
C LEU A 472 -9.80 -4.16 21.03
N LEU A 473 -8.84 -3.24 21.13
CA LEU A 473 -8.84 -2.19 22.16
C LEU A 473 -10.09 -1.29 22.07
N SER A 474 -10.60 -1.04 20.86
CA SER A 474 -11.84 -0.27 20.71
C SER A 474 -13.07 -1.05 21.20
N ILE A 475 -13.11 -2.38 21.04
CA ILE A 475 -14.16 -3.24 21.58
C ILE A 475 -14.09 -3.29 23.11
N LEU A 476 -12.89 -3.43 23.69
CA LEU A 476 -12.67 -3.35 25.13
C LEU A 476 -13.14 -2.00 25.71
N ASP A 477 -12.81 -0.89 25.03
CA ASP A 477 -13.27 0.46 25.42
C ASP A 477 -14.81 0.56 25.36
N TYR A 478 -15.42 0.03 24.29
CA TYR A 478 -16.88 -0.05 24.14
C TYR A 478 -17.53 -0.87 25.26
N ALA A 479 -16.91 -2.00 25.63
CA ALA A 479 -17.35 -2.90 26.69
C ALA A 479 -17.17 -2.32 28.11
N GLY A 480 -16.45 -1.22 28.27
CA GLY A 480 -16.30 -0.50 29.54
C GLY A 480 -14.89 -0.49 30.12
N ALA A 481 -13.93 -1.22 29.53
CA ALA A 481 -12.56 -1.22 30.01
C ALA A 481 -11.89 0.15 29.80
N GLU A 482 -11.17 0.63 30.81
CA GLU A 482 -10.48 1.94 30.75
C GLU A 482 -8.96 1.79 30.76
N ASN A 483 -8.44 0.77 31.44
CA ASN A 483 -7.00 0.54 31.57
C ASN A 483 -6.48 -0.35 30.43
N ILE A 484 -6.48 0.22 29.23
CA ILE A 484 -6.14 -0.50 28.01
C ILE A 484 -4.98 0.19 27.28
N SER A 485 -4.06 -0.59 26.73
CA SER A 485 -2.90 -0.08 26.02
C SER A 485 -2.58 -0.88 24.76
N LEU A 486 -2.14 -0.19 23.71
CA LEU A 486 -1.50 -0.83 22.56
C LEU A 486 0.01 -0.94 22.80
N LEU A 487 0.60 -2.11 22.54
CA LEU A 487 2.05 -2.24 22.43
C LEU A 487 2.54 -1.63 21.11
N ASN A 488 3.23 -0.50 21.19
CA ASN A 488 3.68 0.22 20.02
C ASN A 488 4.73 -0.59 19.23
N GLY A 489 4.44 -0.87 17.96
CA GLY A 489 5.30 -1.68 17.10
C GLY A 489 5.10 -3.19 17.23
N GLY A 490 4.24 -3.62 18.15
CA GLY A 490 3.79 -5.00 18.27
C GLY A 490 4.92 -6.03 18.35
N ILE A 491 4.69 -7.20 17.76
CA ILE A 491 5.64 -8.33 17.80
C ILE A 491 6.94 -8.01 17.05
N ALA A 492 6.87 -7.20 15.99
CA ALA A 492 8.05 -6.82 15.20
C ALA A 492 9.02 -5.95 16.04
N ALA A 493 8.50 -4.97 16.78
CA ALA A 493 9.32 -4.17 17.68
C ALA A 493 9.85 -4.98 18.87
N TRP A 494 9.07 -5.94 19.38
CA TRP A 494 9.51 -6.85 20.44
C TRP A 494 10.72 -7.68 20.00
N ASN A 495 10.62 -8.32 18.82
CA ASN A 495 11.71 -9.09 18.22
C ASN A 495 12.93 -8.22 17.92
N LYS A 496 12.72 -7.01 17.38
CA LYS A 496 13.80 -6.05 17.11
C LYS A 496 14.53 -5.60 18.38
N ALA A 497 13.84 -5.55 19.51
CA ALA A 497 14.45 -5.26 20.82
C ALA A 497 15.25 -6.46 21.39
N GLY A 498 15.20 -7.62 20.74
CA GLY A 498 15.90 -8.83 21.18
C GLY A 498 15.28 -9.47 22.41
N TYR A 499 13.99 -9.22 22.66
CA TYR A 499 13.27 -9.83 23.77
C TYR A 499 12.76 -11.24 23.41
N GLU A 500 12.68 -12.09 24.42
CA GLU A 500 12.30 -13.49 24.27
C GLU A 500 10.84 -13.63 23.80
N ILE A 501 10.62 -14.59 22.91
CA ILE A 501 9.31 -15.11 22.52
C ILE A 501 9.20 -16.57 22.96
N THR A 502 7.98 -17.07 23.09
CA THR A 502 7.69 -18.47 23.44
C THR A 502 6.63 -19.04 22.50
N ASP A 503 6.62 -20.36 22.34
CA ASP A 503 5.55 -21.14 21.72
C ASP A 503 4.76 -21.97 22.76
N GLU A 504 5.11 -21.86 24.04
CA GLU A 504 4.39 -22.50 25.14
C GLU A 504 2.98 -21.91 25.30
N GLU A 505 1.99 -22.76 25.54
CA GLU A 505 0.61 -22.33 25.80
C GLU A 505 0.53 -21.51 27.10
N THR A 506 -0.11 -20.35 27.05
CA THR A 506 -0.34 -19.51 28.23
C THR A 506 -1.52 -20.06 29.03
N GLU A 507 -1.28 -20.50 30.26
CA GLU A 507 -2.35 -20.84 31.21
C GLU A 507 -2.93 -19.58 31.86
N TYR A 508 -4.26 -19.48 31.90
CA TYR A 508 -4.99 -18.42 32.58
C TYR A 508 -6.32 -18.97 33.13
N GLU A 509 -6.86 -18.30 34.15
CA GLU A 509 -8.16 -18.62 34.72
C GLU A 509 -9.24 -17.73 34.10
N GLU A 510 -10.40 -18.31 33.79
CA GLU A 510 -11.58 -17.54 33.38
C GLU A 510 -11.94 -16.50 34.45
N LYS A 511 -12.35 -15.31 34.00
CA LYS A 511 -12.77 -14.21 34.86
C LYS A 511 -14.20 -13.80 34.56
N THR A 512 -14.80 -13.02 35.46
CA THR A 512 -16.07 -12.34 35.16
C THR A 512 -15.79 -10.96 34.58
N PHE A 513 -16.17 -10.73 33.33
CA PHE A 513 -16.12 -9.40 32.73
C PHE A 513 -17.40 -8.61 33.02
N GLN A 514 -17.33 -7.63 33.91
CA GLN A 514 -18.49 -6.77 34.24
C GLN A 514 -18.70 -5.71 33.16
N ILE A 515 -19.47 -6.06 32.13
CA ILE A 515 -19.66 -5.20 30.96
C ILE A 515 -20.51 -3.94 31.25
N SER A 516 -20.08 -2.81 30.72
CA SER A 516 -20.82 -1.55 30.73
C SER A 516 -20.71 -0.85 29.38
N LEU A 517 -21.66 -1.14 28.49
CA LEU A 517 -21.62 -0.63 27.12
C LEU A 517 -21.67 0.90 27.05
N LYS A 518 -20.63 1.49 26.45
CA LYS A 518 -20.58 2.91 26.09
C LYS A 518 -21.41 3.16 24.83
N LYS A 519 -22.75 3.11 24.93
CA LYS A 519 -23.67 3.17 23.77
C LYS A 519 -23.43 4.33 22.80
N SER A 520 -22.89 5.47 23.26
CA SER A 520 -22.52 6.60 22.40
C SER A 520 -21.39 6.30 21.42
N PHE A 521 -20.64 5.21 21.63
CA PHE A 521 -19.58 4.71 20.75
C PHE A 521 -20.13 4.27 19.39
N VAL A 522 -21.29 3.64 19.34
CA VAL A 522 -21.85 3.10 18.09
C VAL A 522 -22.72 4.16 17.41
N ALA A 523 -22.50 4.36 16.12
CA ALA A 523 -23.33 5.20 15.25
C ALA A 523 -23.99 4.30 14.20
N GLY A 524 -25.25 3.92 14.39
CA GLY A 524 -26.01 3.18 13.37
C GLY A 524 -26.33 4.05 12.15
N ASN A 525 -26.82 3.43 11.08
CA ASN A 525 -27.17 4.07 9.81
C ASN A 525 -28.07 5.30 9.98
N ASP A 526 -29.07 5.23 10.87
CA ASP A 526 -29.98 6.35 11.14
C ASP A 526 -29.27 7.55 11.76
N PHE A 527 -28.29 7.31 12.65
CA PHE A 527 -27.46 8.37 13.19
C PHE A 527 -26.60 9.00 12.09
N VAL A 528 -26.02 8.19 11.20
CA VAL A 528 -25.22 8.69 10.09
C VAL A 528 -26.08 9.51 9.11
N LYS A 529 -27.25 9.02 8.72
CA LYS A 529 -28.23 9.72 7.86
C LYS A 529 -28.62 11.07 8.46
N ALA A 530 -28.89 11.13 9.77
CA ALA A 530 -29.24 12.36 10.46
C ALA A 530 -28.08 13.39 10.54
N ASN A 531 -26.84 12.96 10.28
CA ASN A 531 -25.65 13.79 10.42
C ASN A 531 -24.94 14.12 9.09
N LEU A 532 -25.49 13.73 7.93
CA LEU A 532 -24.89 14.01 6.61
C LEU A 532 -24.63 15.51 6.38
N ASP A 533 -25.59 16.35 6.79
CA ASP A 533 -25.51 17.81 6.64
C ASP A 533 -25.19 18.54 7.94
N ASN A 534 -24.85 17.82 9.03
CA ASN A 534 -24.60 18.43 10.33
C ASN A 534 -23.20 19.09 10.36
N PRO A 535 -23.09 20.42 10.49
CA PRO A 535 -21.79 21.09 10.52
C PRO A 535 -20.95 20.73 11.77
N TYR A 536 -21.56 20.16 12.80
CA TYR A 536 -20.91 19.71 14.04
C TYR A 536 -20.50 18.23 14.02
N ALA A 537 -20.77 17.51 12.94
CA ALA A 537 -20.30 16.14 12.72
C ALA A 537 -19.37 16.07 11.51
N ILE A 538 -18.46 15.10 11.51
CA ILE A 538 -17.66 14.73 10.33
C ILE A 538 -17.67 13.22 10.20
N ILE A 539 -18.06 12.74 9.01
CA ILE A 539 -17.94 11.34 8.64
C ILE A 539 -16.56 11.16 8.01
N VAL A 540 -15.78 10.21 8.53
CA VAL A 540 -14.44 9.89 8.05
C VAL A 540 -14.44 8.45 7.54
N ASP A 541 -14.27 8.30 6.23
CA ASP A 541 -14.12 7.00 5.58
C ASP A 541 -12.65 6.58 5.64
N VAL A 542 -12.38 5.50 6.39
CA VAL A 542 -11.02 5.01 6.62
C VAL A 542 -10.61 3.86 5.70
N ARG A 543 -11.39 3.60 4.65
CA ARG A 543 -11.01 2.66 3.60
C ARG A 543 -9.92 3.23 2.71
N ILE A 544 -9.29 2.32 1.97
CA ILE A 544 -8.40 2.67 0.87
C ILE A 544 -9.15 3.48 -0.20
N LEU A 545 -8.42 4.30 -0.96
CA LEU A 545 -9.02 5.20 -1.93
C LEU A 545 -9.75 4.44 -3.05
N GLN A 546 -9.28 3.26 -3.47
CA GLN A 546 -9.99 2.46 -4.49
C GLN A 546 -11.43 2.16 -4.09
N GLN A 547 -11.65 1.81 -2.82
CA GLN A 547 -12.98 1.48 -2.31
C GLN A 547 -13.83 2.73 -2.15
N SER A 548 -13.29 3.75 -1.47
CA SER A 548 -14.05 4.97 -1.20
C SER A 548 -14.32 5.78 -2.46
N MET A 549 -13.47 5.71 -3.48
CA MET A 549 -13.72 6.36 -4.79
C MET A 549 -14.62 5.52 -5.71
N GLY A 550 -15.04 4.34 -5.27
CA GLY A 550 -15.94 3.47 -6.03
C GLY A 550 -15.30 2.72 -7.20
N MET A 551 -13.97 2.63 -7.23
CA MET A 551 -13.24 1.87 -8.27
C MET A 551 -13.29 0.36 -8.02
N VAL A 552 -13.38 -0.04 -6.74
CA VAL A 552 -13.58 -1.43 -6.33
C VAL A 552 -14.59 -1.48 -5.20
N LYS A 553 -15.18 -2.65 -4.97
CA LYS A 553 -16.02 -2.91 -3.81
C LYS A 553 -15.44 -4.00 -2.92
N HIS A 554 -15.88 -4.02 -1.67
CA HIS A 554 -15.70 -5.18 -0.81
C HIS A 554 -16.60 -6.33 -1.31
N GLY A 555 -16.19 -7.59 -1.14
CA GLY A 555 -16.95 -8.73 -1.66
C GLY A 555 -18.39 -8.83 -1.13
N LEU A 556 -18.59 -8.38 0.12
CA LEU A 556 -19.90 -8.33 0.78
C LEU A 556 -20.71 -7.04 0.50
N ALA A 557 -20.19 -6.08 -0.26
CA ALA A 557 -20.92 -4.87 -0.60
C ALA A 557 -21.70 -5.07 -1.90
N ASP A 558 -22.92 -4.58 -2.00
CA ASP A 558 -23.71 -4.60 -3.24
C ASP A 558 -23.14 -3.61 -4.25
N LYS A 559 -22.89 -2.37 -3.80
CA LYS A 559 -22.44 -1.24 -4.61
C LYS A 559 -21.08 -0.70 -4.17
N PRO A 560 -20.20 -0.28 -5.10
CA PRO A 560 -19.03 0.53 -4.78
C PRO A 560 -19.43 1.97 -4.42
N GLY A 561 -18.53 2.73 -3.78
CA GLY A 561 -18.73 4.17 -3.50
C GLY A 561 -18.47 4.53 -2.04
N HIS A 562 -19.01 5.65 -1.59
CA HIS A 562 -18.83 6.17 -0.23
C HIS A 562 -20.04 6.98 0.27
N ILE A 563 -20.09 7.19 1.59
CA ILE A 563 -21.11 8.03 2.23
C ILE A 563 -20.90 9.50 1.81
N PRO A 564 -21.92 10.21 1.27
CA PRO A 564 -21.77 11.59 0.81
C PRO A 564 -21.13 12.51 1.85
N GLY A 565 -20.24 13.41 1.39
CA GLY A 565 -19.54 14.37 2.25
C GLY A 565 -18.44 13.77 3.15
N SER A 566 -18.24 12.45 3.15
CA SER A 566 -17.21 11.83 4.00
C SER A 566 -15.79 12.26 3.63
N VAL A 567 -14.96 12.49 4.64
CA VAL A 567 -13.53 12.78 4.49
C VAL A 567 -12.78 11.47 4.31
N LYS A 568 -11.91 11.38 3.29
CA LYS A 568 -11.12 10.17 3.03
C LYS A 568 -9.80 10.20 3.79
N LEU A 569 -9.62 9.23 4.69
CA LEU A 569 -8.42 9.06 5.50
C LEU A 569 -8.14 7.56 5.65
N PRO A 570 -7.48 6.92 4.66
CA PRO A 570 -7.15 5.50 4.76
C PRO A 570 -6.51 5.17 6.11
N VAL A 571 -6.93 4.06 6.74
CA VAL A 571 -6.46 3.69 8.09
C VAL A 571 -4.92 3.62 8.17
N PHE A 572 -4.27 3.23 7.07
CA PHE A 572 -2.81 3.17 6.92
C PHE A 572 -2.12 4.54 7.06
N ALA A 573 -2.85 5.65 7.01
CA ALA A 573 -2.33 6.98 7.33
C ALA A 573 -2.05 7.18 8.82
N LEU A 574 -2.55 6.30 9.70
CA LEU A 574 -2.44 6.42 11.16
C LEU A 574 -1.35 5.51 11.76
N TYR A 575 -0.86 4.56 10.98
CA TYR A 575 0.12 3.56 11.39
C TYR A 575 1.39 3.72 10.55
N GLU A 576 2.51 3.28 11.09
CA GLU A 576 3.71 3.01 10.31
C GLU A 576 3.64 1.57 9.77
N ASP A 577 4.38 1.25 8.70
CA ASP A 577 4.38 -0.11 8.14
C ASP A 577 5.09 -1.08 9.06
N HIS A 578 4.47 -2.23 9.34
CA HIS A 578 4.98 -3.25 10.27
C HIS A 578 5.47 -2.70 11.63
N SER A 579 5.01 -1.51 11.99
CA SER A 579 5.38 -0.78 13.18
C SER A 579 4.15 -0.02 13.68
N GLY A 580 4.25 0.54 14.88
CA GLY A 580 3.07 0.92 15.64
C GLY A 580 2.36 2.16 15.12
N ILE A 581 1.68 2.84 16.03
CA ILE A 581 0.96 4.06 15.72
C ILE A 581 1.99 5.18 15.46
N LYS A 582 1.71 6.06 14.48
CA LYS A 582 2.53 7.25 14.23
C LYS A 582 2.63 8.14 15.48
N SER A 583 3.66 8.99 15.54
CA SER A 583 3.79 9.93 16.67
C SER A 583 2.54 10.83 16.82
N PRO A 584 2.14 11.18 18.04
CA PRO A 584 0.98 12.06 18.28
C PRO A 584 1.04 13.38 17.50
N GLU A 585 2.22 13.97 17.38
CA GLU A 585 2.45 15.20 16.62
C GLU A 585 2.15 15.01 15.13
N GLU A 586 2.66 13.93 14.53
CA GLU A 586 2.40 13.62 13.13
C GLU A 586 0.92 13.30 12.89
N LEU A 587 0.30 12.53 13.77
CA LEU A 587 -1.12 12.21 13.68
C LEU A 587 -2.00 13.46 13.76
N LEU A 588 -1.78 14.32 14.75
CA LEU A 588 -2.53 15.58 14.89
C LEU A 588 -2.31 16.49 13.68
N PHE A 589 -1.11 16.50 13.10
CA PHE A 589 -0.84 17.17 11.84
C PHE A 589 -1.67 16.59 10.68
N VAL A 590 -1.67 15.26 10.49
CA VAL A 590 -2.44 14.58 9.43
C VAL A 590 -3.94 14.87 9.57
N LEU A 591 -4.50 14.77 10.78
CA LEU A 591 -5.91 15.05 11.04
C LEU A 591 -6.28 16.52 10.78
N LYS A 592 -5.41 17.46 11.18
CA LYS A 592 -5.58 18.89 10.91
C LYS A 592 -5.56 19.20 9.41
N GLU A 593 -4.64 18.59 8.65
CA GLU A 593 -4.58 18.73 7.19
C GLU A 593 -5.80 18.14 6.48
N ARG A 594 -6.53 17.24 7.14
CA ARG A 594 -7.80 16.66 6.67
C ARG A 594 -9.04 17.43 7.15
N ASN A 595 -8.87 18.55 7.86
CA ASN A 595 -9.94 19.33 8.47
C ASN A 595 -10.80 18.51 9.45
N ILE A 596 -10.15 17.69 10.27
CA ILE A 596 -10.80 16.87 11.30
C ILE A 596 -10.45 17.49 12.66
N PRO A 597 -11.25 18.41 13.21
CA PRO A 597 -10.97 19.05 14.50
C PRO A 597 -11.57 18.27 15.68
N LYS A 598 -11.01 18.45 16.88
CA LYS A 598 -11.48 17.82 18.12
C LYS A 598 -12.85 18.31 18.62
N ASN A 599 -13.34 19.45 18.13
CA ASN A 599 -14.58 20.09 18.61
C ASN A 599 -15.84 19.64 17.85
N LYS A 600 -15.76 18.52 17.14
CA LYS A 600 -16.87 17.93 16.37
C LYS A 600 -17.04 16.47 16.76
N THR A 601 -18.23 15.94 16.54
CA THR A 601 -18.49 14.51 16.56
C THR A 601 -17.81 13.87 15.36
N ILE A 602 -16.90 12.93 15.59
CA ILE A 602 -16.24 12.16 14.54
C ILE A 602 -16.96 10.83 14.37
N ILE A 603 -17.41 10.53 13.16
CA ILE A 603 -18.07 9.27 12.80
C ILE A 603 -17.12 8.53 11.85
N LEU A 604 -16.48 7.47 12.34
CA LEU A 604 -15.54 6.65 11.58
C LEU A 604 -16.29 5.52 10.87
N THR A 605 -16.03 5.31 9.58
CA THR A 605 -16.69 4.25 8.81
C THR A 605 -15.68 3.50 7.94
N CYS A 606 -15.89 2.21 7.73
CA CYS A 606 -15.13 1.42 6.77
C CYS A 606 -16.06 0.46 5.99
N ASN A 607 -15.68 -0.81 5.75
CA ASN A 607 -16.60 -1.79 5.16
C ASN A 607 -17.43 -2.53 6.21
N THR A 608 -16.82 -2.90 7.35
CA THR A 608 -17.40 -3.82 8.35
C THR A 608 -17.24 -3.33 9.80
N GLY A 609 -16.82 -2.09 10.04
CA GLY A 609 -16.52 -1.59 11.40
C GLY A 609 -15.09 -1.86 11.90
N ASN A 610 -14.36 -2.86 11.39
CA ASN A 610 -13.00 -3.20 11.87
C ASN A 610 -12.01 -2.01 11.77
N TRP A 611 -11.68 -1.55 10.55
CA TRP A 611 -10.73 -0.43 10.39
C TRP A 611 -11.23 0.87 11.03
N ALA A 612 -12.55 1.06 11.13
CA ALA A 612 -13.14 2.17 11.84
C ALA A 612 -12.87 2.09 13.35
N GLY A 613 -12.93 0.91 13.95
CA GLY A 613 -12.53 0.67 15.34
C GLY A 613 -11.03 0.86 15.59
N ALA A 614 -10.18 0.40 14.67
CA ALA A 614 -8.74 0.68 14.72
C ALA A 614 -8.46 2.20 14.72
N ALA A 615 -9.09 2.95 13.81
CA ALA A 615 -9.00 4.41 13.80
C ALA A 615 -9.63 5.03 15.06
N HIS A 616 -10.72 4.47 15.60
CA HIS A 616 -11.36 4.96 16.82
C HIS A 616 -10.36 4.97 17.97
N PHE A 617 -9.63 3.87 18.17
CA PHE A 617 -8.59 3.79 19.20
C PHE A 617 -7.56 4.92 19.05
N VAL A 618 -7.06 5.16 17.84
CA VAL A 618 -6.09 6.25 17.58
C VAL A 618 -6.69 7.62 17.90
N PHE A 619 -7.93 7.89 17.51
CA PHE A 619 -8.58 9.17 17.80
C PHE A 619 -8.80 9.38 19.31
N ARG A 620 -9.18 8.33 20.04
CA ARG A 620 -9.28 8.36 21.51
C ARG A 620 -7.91 8.57 22.16
N TYR A 621 -6.88 7.89 21.68
CA TYR A 621 -5.49 8.11 22.10
C TYR A 621 -5.06 9.58 21.94
N LEU A 622 -5.47 10.24 20.86
CA LEU A 622 -5.19 11.65 20.62
C LEU A 622 -6.09 12.62 21.41
N GLY A 623 -7.04 12.11 22.20
CA GLY A 623 -7.94 12.91 23.02
C GLY A 623 -9.12 13.54 22.27
N TYR A 624 -9.60 12.93 21.19
CA TYR A 624 -10.86 13.35 20.57
C TYR A 624 -12.03 12.95 21.46
N PRO A 625 -12.88 13.90 21.92
CA PRO A 625 -13.84 13.64 22.98
C PRO A 625 -15.08 12.86 22.55
N ASP A 626 -15.57 13.06 21.32
CA ASP A 626 -16.75 12.38 20.75
C ASP A 626 -16.36 11.71 19.42
N VAL A 627 -16.00 10.43 19.52
CA VAL A 627 -15.62 9.59 18.38
C VAL A 627 -16.55 8.38 18.40
N ARG A 628 -17.11 8.06 17.25
CA ARG A 628 -18.07 6.99 17.08
C ARG A 628 -17.68 6.08 15.94
N VAL A 629 -17.96 4.80 16.07
CA VAL A 629 -17.80 3.80 15.02
C VAL A 629 -19.16 3.58 14.35
N HIS A 630 -19.20 3.80 13.04
CA HIS A 630 -20.29 3.35 12.20
C HIS A 630 -20.15 1.83 12.00
N ASP A 631 -20.76 1.06 12.90
CA ASP A 631 -20.58 -0.40 12.96
C ASP A 631 -21.12 -1.09 11.70
N GLU A 632 -22.33 -0.71 11.27
CA GLU A 632 -22.94 -1.15 10.01
C GLU A 632 -22.06 -0.86 8.79
N SER A 633 -21.30 0.24 8.86
CA SER A 633 -20.29 0.64 7.89
C SER A 633 -20.83 0.67 6.45
N TRP A 634 -19.96 0.57 5.44
CA TRP A 634 -20.40 0.60 4.05
C TRP A 634 -21.33 -0.57 3.69
N ILE A 635 -21.11 -1.77 4.24
CA ILE A 635 -21.94 -2.95 3.92
C ILE A 635 -23.40 -2.71 4.31
N GLY A 636 -23.68 -2.19 5.50
CA GLY A 636 -25.05 -1.84 5.88
C GLY A 636 -25.58 -0.59 5.18
N TRP A 637 -24.72 0.35 4.80
CA TRP A 637 -25.13 1.62 4.17
C TRP A 637 -25.52 1.51 2.70
N ASN A 638 -24.83 0.66 1.94
CA ASN A 638 -24.89 0.66 0.47
C ASN A 638 -26.12 -0.06 -0.13
N ASN A 639 -26.92 -0.69 0.72
CA ASN A 639 -28.07 -1.50 0.37
C ASN A 639 -29.24 -0.62 -0.09
#